data_AF-A0A937PMW4-F1
#
_entry.id   AF-A0A937PMW4-F1
#
_cell.length_a   1.000
_cell.length_b   1.000
_cell.length_c   1.000
_cell.angle_alpha   90.00
_cell.angle_beta   90.00
_cell.angle_gamma   90.00
#
_symmetry.space_group_name_H-M   'P 1'
#
loop_
_entity.id
_entity.type
_entity.pdbx_description
1 polymer ?
#
loop_
_entity_poly.entity_id
_entity_poly.type
_entity_poly.pdbx_seq_one_letter_code
_entity_poly.pdbx_strand_id
1 'polypeptide(L)'
;MNRLVALLSALVIVGSPWGADHRRATGENATSQPAGGVASRAPDLIVILEDDARLVPIVAPVVGRLSGTEHPPILLVAPSPPGPQVELFLRQLSPNRRVVVGTANVWARLAEAGDIRASVVEVPESLTQAGFEIAKRFWRTCDKVVLVLGDDPTTVILGSVLAGHLRVPLIPVDRATGAEAVKALLNELKVKHVIVAGGRLTATPAWLKLLPQQTEILDLKRLERRIVRAIGPQQVRNIIVARAPNARQRWPGSAMLASYLSVARKAPVVLSRWDDGRKVESDVLGFIRAHGVKPQTVTILADYQAIGVISLDDREALGEYTVEIEPCSGPMAGGAAAFGVGRIPQASLSDASLLIARSLARERIIARRRPRVLMIANPSTEFGPLPFAETVSRVTAQEFKNFRLGIDEFYGKPANHPDALKASANAHLIIFEGHVTDQLLFEDPTPVLPEDEEIPVIEEIPIMADEDTTVGIPAQERLLRMLIIASSTEAAGNSGIVQTAPSGEAPMEPAGQLDLPPDPWQEQPAGEPVSPPAPRKPPSELNGLPLVILQSCHSLDGIVAEQVFSRGGVGLLGSVTNVHSASGSSFAKAYCDAILYRGASVGEALRDARNYFLCLARLKAHRGHKEQAKVYRVALSFRLWGDPEMRVLPPRADRPVRRPVRARFAKGPAISIATPQRRLPEARTAKYTARIYPASHVAGIVKRVKNKPQRRLMPMYFFRLTRPEWFDAHRCKILRRTGDTDARAAFLTDSLGQYVYVLYFPAKENTHEEAVLRFGR
;
A
#
# COMPACT_ATOMS: atom_id res chain seq x y z
N MET A 1 -10.94 -30.69 -20.98
CA MET A 1 -11.78 -31.57 -20.12
C MET A 1 -10.98 -32.36 -19.08
N ASN A 2 -9.93 -33.11 -19.41
CA ASN A 2 -9.22 -33.95 -18.42
C ASN A 2 -8.45 -33.19 -17.31
N ARG A 3 -8.04 -31.93 -17.53
CA ARG A 3 -7.51 -31.05 -16.46
C ARG A 3 -8.59 -30.50 -15.50
N LEU A 4 -9.84 -30.45 -15.94
CA LEU A 4 -10.98 -29.96 -15.15
C LEU A 4 -11.43 -31.03 -14.13
N VAL A 5 -11.37 -32.31 -14.52
CA VAL A 5 -11.67 -33.45 -13.63
C VAL A 5 -10.57 -33.66 -12.57
N ALA A 6 -9.30 -33.36 -12.91
CA ALA A 6 -8.19 -33.48 -11.97
C ALA A 6 -8.21 -32.42 -10.85
N LEU A 7 -8.71 -31.20 -11.13
CA LEU A 7 -8.84 -30.14 -10.11
C LEU A 7 -10.00 -30.41 -9.13
N LEU A 8 -11.05 -31.07 -9.60
CA LEU A 8 -12.21 -31.45 -8.79
C LEU A 8 -11.94 -32.68 -7.89
N SER A 9 -10.99 -33.55 -8.29
CA SER A 9 -10.59 -34.73 -7.51
C SER A 9 -9.64 -34.41 -6.35
N ALA A 10 -8.96 -33.25 -6.37
CA ALA A 10 -8.07 -32.81 -5.29
C ALA A 10 -8.79 -32.21 -4.06
N LEU A 11 -10.12 -32.08 -4.11
CA LEU A 11 -10.95 -31.51 -3.03
C LEU A 11 -11.71 -32.56 -2.20
N VAL A 12 -11.52 -33.85 -2.51
CA VAL A 12 -12.16 -34.97 -1.82
C VAL A 12 -11.13 -36.09 -1.65
N ILE A 13 -10.55 -36.25 -0.45
CA ILE A 13 -10.18 -37.53 0.20
C ILE A 13 -9.74 -37.28 1.67
N VAL A 14 -10.66 -37.66 2.57
CA VAL A 14 -10.58 -38.44 3.85
C VAL A 14 -9.63 -38.08 5.02
N GLY A 15 -10.21 -38.05 6.25
CA GLY A 15 -9.50 -38.39 7.50
C GLY A 15 -10.08 -37.83 8.82
N SER A 16 -11.05 -38.52 9.43
CA SER A 16 -11.47 -38.43 10.86
C SER A 16 -10.49 -39.25 11.76
N PRO A 17 -10.56 -39.41 13.12
CA PRO A 17 -11.50 -38.90 14.14
C PRO A 17 -10.86 -38.60 15.56
N TRP A 18 -11.71 -38.37 16.59
CA TRP A 18 -11.49 -38.41 18.07
C TRP A 18 -11.00 -37.18 18.86
N GLY A 19 -11.64 -36.98 20.02
CA GLY A 19 -11.18 -36.10 21.10
C GLY A 19 -12.30 -35.49 21.94
N ALA A 20 -13.06 -36.30 22.67
CA ALA A 20 -13.93 -35.82 23.74
C ALA A 20 -13.06 -35.24 24.87
N ASP A 21 -13.31 -34.00 25.28
CA ASP A 21 -12.69 -33.46 26.49
C ASP A 21 -13.69 -32.62 27.31
N HIS A 22 -14.00 -33.16 28.49
CA HIS A 22 -14.79 -32.55 29.54
C HIS A 22 -14.02 -31.40 30.18
N ARG A 23 -14.53 -30.15 30.15
CA ARG A 23 -14.23 -29.18 31.22
C ARG A 23 -15.43 -28.38 31.67
N ARG A 24 -15.58 -28.44 33.00
CA ARG A 24 -16.56 -27.87 33.92
C ARG A 24 -16.81 -26.37 33.74
N ALA A 25 -18.07 -26.03 34.00
CA ALA A 25 -18.60 -24.69 34.18
C ALA A 25 -18.08 -24.03 35.47
N THR A 26 -17.79 -22.75 35.39
CA THR A 26 -17.91 -21.78 36.48
C THR A 26 -18.63 -20.57 35.89
N GLY A 27 -19.84 -20.31 36.40
CA GLY A 27 -20.72 -19.28 35.89
C GLY A 27 -20.34 -17.88 36.37
N GLU A 28 -20.67 -16.88 35.56
CA GLU A 28 -21.01 -15.53 36.01
C GLU A 28 -21.64 -14.73 34.84
N ASN A 29 -22.90 -14.32 35.06
CA ASN A 29 -23.65 -13.20 34.47
C ASN A 29 -23.52 -12.92 32.96
N ALA A 30 -24.30 -13.66 32.16
CA ALA A 30 -24.65 -13.28 30.79
C ALA A 30 -25.92 -12.42 30.78
N THR A 31 -25.78 -11.18 30.33
CA THR A 31 -26.87 -10.31 29.89
C THR A 31 -27.64 -10.98 28.74
N SER A 32 -28.97 -10.87 28.80
CA SER A 32 -29.93 -11.48 27.88
C SER A 32 -29.59 -11.26 26.41
N GLN A 33 -29.07 -12.31 25.75
CA GLN A 33 -29.03 -12.41 24.29
C GLN A 33 -30.38 -12.93 23.78
N PRO A 34 -30.93 -12.36 22.70
CA PRO A 34 -32.17 -12.85 22.11
C PRO A 34 -31.96 -14.21 21.44
N ALA A 35 -32.90 -15.12 21.70
CA ALA A 35 -32.89 -16.51 21.27
C ALA A 35 -33.10 -16.66 19.75
N GLY A 36 -32.27 -17.53 19.15
CA GLY A 36 -32.68 -18.59 18.22
C GLY A 36 -33.32 -18.20 16.89
N GLY A 37 -32.50 -17.83 15.90
CA GLY A 37 -32.94 -17.74 14.50
C GLY A 37 -31.77 -17.83 13.53
N VAL A 38 -31.44 -19.05 13.07
CA VAL A 38 -30.28 -19.38 12.23
C VAL A 38 -29.02 -18.63 12.68
N ALA A 39 -28.32 -19.17 13.66
CA ALA A 39 -26.94 -18.78 13.96
C ALA A 39 -26.02 -19.19 12.79
N SER A 40 -26.22 -18.59 11.61
CA SER A 40 -25.33 -18.78 10.48
C SER A 40 -24.11 -17.91 10.72
N ARG A 41 -22.95 -18.54 10.95
CA ARG A 41 -21.63 -17.91 10.85
C ARG A 41 -21.58 -16.95 9.65
N ALA A 42 -20.89 -15.82 9.77
CA ALA A 42 -20.64 -14.94 8.63
C ALA A 42 -20.00 -15.72 7.46
N PRO A 43 -20.30 -15.40 6.19
CA PRO A 43 -19.63 -16.02 5.05
C PRO A 43 -18.13 -15.67 5.06
N ASP A 44 -17.32 -16.52 4.44
CA ASP A 44 -15.89 -16.26 4.27
C ASP A 44 -15.65 -15.28 3.11
N LEU A 45 -16.54 -15.29 2.11
CA LEU A 45 -16.49 -14.51 0.88
C LEU A 45 -17.91 -14.24 0.36
N ILE A 46 -18.14 -13.01 -0.12
CA ILE A 46 -19.31 -12.66 -0.92
C ILE A 46 -18.84 -12.42 -2.36
N VAL A 47 -19.49 -13.07 -3.32
CA VAL A 47 -19.18 -12.95 -4.74
C VAL A 47 -20.34 -12.25 -5.43
N ILE A 48 -20.03 -11.25 -6.26
CA ILE A 48 -20.99 -10.57 -7.13
C ILE A 48 -20.42 -10.63 -8.56
N LEU A 49 -21.26 -10.88 -9.56
CA LEU A 49 -20.81 -10.84 -10.95
C LEU A 49 -20.50 -9.40 -11.36
N GLU A 50 -19.49 -9.19 -12.20
CA GLU A 50 -19.12 -7.83 -12.63
C GLU A 50 -20.26 -7.12 -13.37
N ASP A 51 -21.06 -7.85 -14.16
CA ASP A 51 -22.29 -7.36 -14.81
C ASP A 51 -23.32 -6.82 -13.79
N ASP A 52 -23.27 -7.33 -12.56
CA ASP A 52 -24.14 -6.97 -11.43
C ASP A 52 -23.45 -6.03 -10.43
N ALA A 53 -22.36 -5.35 -10.79
CA ALA A 53 -21.60 -4.49 -9.87
C ALA A 53 -22.44 -3.38 -9.21
N ARG A 54 -23.56 -2.98 -9.83
CA ARG A 54 -24.58 -2.08 -9.26
C ARG A 54 -25.22 -2.61 -7.96
N LEU A 55 -25.09 -3.90 -7.65
CA LEU A 55 -25.53 -4.50 -6.39
C LEU A 55 -24.55 -4.25 -5.24
N VAL A 56 -23.30 -3.86 -5.50
CA VAL A 56 -22.28 -3.64 -4.45
C VAL A 56 -22.77 -2.67 -3.36
N PRO A 57 -23.35 -1.49 -3.68
CA PRO A 57 -23.89 -0.60 -2.65
C PRO A 57 -25.06 -1.21 -1.86
N ILE A 58 -25.84 -2.12 -2.43
CA ILE A 58 -26.94 -2.81 -1.73
C ILE A 58 -26.41 -3.89 -0.79
N VAL A 59 -25.32 -4.57 -1.19
CA VAL A 59 -24.67 -5.65 -0.44
C VAL A 59 -23.72 -5.13 0.64
N ALA A 60 -23.13 -3.94 0.50
CA ALA A 60 -22.23 -3.38 1.51
C ALA A 60 -22.84 -3.30 2.94
N PRO A 61 -24.12 -2.92 3.13
CA PRO A 61 -24.77 -2.99 4.45
C PRO A 61 -24.94 -4.41 4.99
N VAL A 62 -25.04 -5.43 4.12
CA VAL A 62 -25.06 -6.84 4.52
C VAL A 62 -23.73 -7.20 5.17
N VAL A 63 -22.60 -6.72 4.64
CA VAL A 63 -21.29 -6.86 5.30
C VAL A 63 -21.37 -6.29 6.71
N GLY A 64 -21.83 -5.04 6.87
CA GLY A 64 -21.98 -4.42 8.19
C GLY A 64 -22.87 -5.21 9.16
N ARG A 65 -23.93 -5.84 8.65
CA ARG A 65 -24.87 -6.67 9.42
C ARG A 65 -24.30 -8.02 9.85
N LEU A 66 -23.59 -8.70 8.94
CA LEU A 66 -23.00 -10.02 9.16
C LEU A 66 -21.70 -9.97 9.95
N SER A 67 -21.04 -8.81 9.97
CA SER A 67 -19.72 -8.67 10.57
C SER A 67 -19.79 -8.64 12.08
N GLY A 68 -19.13 -9.62 12.70
CA GLY A 68 -18.66 -9.56 14.08
C GLY A 68 -17.38 -8.73 14.16
N THR A 69 -16.26 -9.37 14.50
CA THR A 69 -14.92 -8.75 14.51
C THR A 69 -14.26 -8.69 13.13
N GLU A 70 -14.74 -9.46 12.15
CA GLU A 70 -14.15 -9.56 10.81
C GLU A 70 -15.21 -9.33 9.71
N HIS A 71 -14.83 -8.58 8.66
CA HIS A 71 -15.70 -8.21 7.54
C HIS A 71 -15.48 -9.12 6.34
N PRO A 72 -16.47 -9.89 5.84
CA PRO A 72 -16.30 -10.73 4.65
C PRO A 72 -15.83 -9.93 3.43
N PRO A 73 -14.79 -10.39 2.70
CA PRO A 73 -14.44 -9.84 1.40
C PRO A 73 -15.63 -9.86 0.44
N ILE A 74 -15.86 -8.75 -0.28
CA ILE A 74 -16.64 -8.75 -1.51
C ILE A 74 -15.66 -8.87 -2.68
N LEU A 75 -15.92 -9.83 -3.56
CA LEU A 75 -15.17 -10.05 -4.79
C LEU A 75 -16.11 -9.92 -5.98
N LEU A 76 -15.75 -9.04 -6.92
CA LEU A 76 -16.37 -8.95 -8.22
C LEU A 76 -15.62 -9.86 -9.19
N VAL A 77 -16.37 -10.66 -9.95
CA VAL A 77 -15.80 -11.65 -10.87
C VAL A 77 -16.27 -11.33 -12.29
N ALA A 78 -15.30 -11.04 -13.17
CA ALA A 78 -15.46 -10.93 -14.62
C ALA A 78 -15.89 -12.30 -15.21
N PRO A 79 -16.40 -12.40 -16.46
CA PRO A 79 -17.30 -13.48 -16.86
C PRO A 79 -16.75 -14.90 -16.63
N SER A 80 -17.66 -15.86 -16.42
CA SER A 80 -17.33 -17.26 -16.15
C SER A 80 -16.62 -17.91 -17.36
N PRO A 81 -15.49 -18.62 -17.18
CA PRO A 81 -14.83 -18.95 -15.91
C PRO A 81 -13.97 -17.80 -15.33
N PRO A 82 -13.77 -17.75 -14.00
CA PRO A 82 -12.94 -16.74 -13.37
C PRO A 82 -11.52 -16.70 -13.95
N GLY A 83 -10.96 -15.50 -14.13
CA GLY A 83 -9.58 -15.34 -14.59
C GLY A 83 -8.54 -15.93 -13.60
N PRO A 84 -7.31 -16.20 -14.05
CA PRO A 84 -6.27 -16.87 -13.25
C PRO A 84 -5.98 -16.20 -11.90
N GLN A 85 -6.07 -14.87 -11.84
CA GLN A 85 -5.82 -14.11 -10.61
C GLN A 85 -6.89 -14.33 -9.53
N VAL A 86 -8.15 -14.48 -9.97
CA VAL A 86 -9.29 -14.80 -9.10
C VAL A 86 -9.17 -16.24 -8.61
N GLU A 87 -8.87 -17.19 -9.51
CA GLU A 87 -8.64 -18.58 -9.12
C GLU A 87 -7.53 -18.71 -8.08
N LEU A 88 -6.40 -18.05 -8.30
CA LEU A 88 -5.30 -18.00 -7.34
C LEU A 88 -5.76 -17.49 -5.98
N PHE A 89 -6.54 -16.39 -5.95
CA PHE A 89 -7.05 -15.84 -4.71
C PHE A 89 -8.04 -16.80 -4.01
N LEU A 90 -8.92 -17.46 -4.76
CA LEU A 90 -9.83 -18.47 -4.20
C LEU A 90 -9.07 -19.65 -3.59
N ARG A 91 -7.96 -20.10 -4.22
CA ARG A 91 -7.05 -21.10 -3.65
C ARG A 91 -6.41 -20.60 -2.35
N GLN A 92 -5.86 -19.39 -2.36
CA GLN A 92 -5.20 -18.79 -1.20
C GLN A 92 -6.14 -18.57 -0.02
N LEU A 93 -7.37 -18.12 -0.28
CA LEU A 93 -8.40 -17.89 0.74
C LEU A 93 -9.01 -19.20 1.24
N SER A 94 -9.17 -20.19 0.34
CA SER A 94 -9.85 -21.46 0.61
C SER A 94 -11.18 -21.28 1.37
N PRO A 95 -12.13 -20.47 0.85
CA PRO A 95 -13.36 -20.15 1.56
C PRO A 95 -14.24 -21.39 1.72
N ASN A 96 -14.66 -21.68 2.95
CA ASN A 96 -15.58 -22.78 3.25
C ASN A 96 -17.02 -22.40 2.95
N ARG A 97 -17.37 -21.11 3.10
CA ARG A 97 -18.72 -20.59 2.89
C ARG A 97 -18.70 -19.37 2.00
N ARG A 98 -19.33 -19.50 0.84
CA ARG A 98 -19.48 -18.44 -0.16
C ARG A 98 -20.94 -18.04 -0.25
N VAL A 99 -21.20 -16.74 -0.34
CA VAL A 99 -22.52 -16.22 -0.73
C VAL A 99 -22.35 -15.59 -2.10
N VAL A 100 -23.10 -16.05 -3.10
CA VAL A 100 -23.11 -15.44 -4.42
C VAL A 100 -24.38 -14.61 -4.53
N VAL A 101 -24.26 -13.35 -4.91
CA VAL A 101 -25.41 -12.45 -5.12
C VAL A 101 -25.39 -11.96 -6.56
N GLY A 102 -26.49 -12.10 -7.27
CA GLY A 102 -26.63 -11.61 -8.63
C GLY A 102 -27.97 -11.98 -9.26
N THR A 103 -28.14 -11.66 -10.53
CA THR A 103 -29.40 -11.83 -11.26
C THR A 103 -29.65 -13.27 -11.74
N ALA A 104 -30.80 -13.54 -12.37
CA ALA A 104 -31.33 -14.89 -12.64
C ALA A 104 -30.42 -15.87 -13.41
N ASN A 105 -29.33 -15.38 -14.01
CA ASN A 105 -28.35 -16.19 -14.74
C ASN A 105 -27.15 -16.65 -13.89
N VAL A 106 -27.11 -16.32 -12.60
CA VAL A 106 -26.02 -16.72 -11.69
C VAL A 106 -25.91 -18.24 -11.57
N TRP A 107 -27.04 -18.96 -11.50
CA TRP A 107 -27.03 -20.42 -11.33
C TRP A 107 -26.46 -21.16 -12.53
N ALA A 108 -26.79 -20.74 -13.76
CA ALA A 108 -26.22 -21.33 -14.97
C ALA A 108 -24.69 -21.18 -15.00
N ARG A 109 -24.20 -19.97 -14.69
CA ARG A 109 -22.76 -19.66 -14.65
C ARG A 109 -22.01 -20.37 -13.51
N LEU A 110 -22.64 -20.56 -12.35
CA LEU A 110 -22.06 -21.30 -11.22
C LEU A 110 -22.07 -22.81 -11.42
N ALA A 111 -23.12 -23.35 -12.05
CA ALA A 111 -23.22 -24.77 -12.38
C ALA A 111 -22.12 -25.19 -13.37
N GLU A 112 -21.80 -24.33 -14.35
CA GLU A 112 -20.64 -24.51 -15.24
C GLU A 112 -19.30 -24.53 -14.49
N ALA A 113 -19.19 -23.80 -13.37
CA ALA A 113 -17.99 -23.71 -12.55
C ALA A 113 -17.83 -24.86 -11.53
N GLY A 114 -18.85 -25.73 -11.34
CA GLY A 114 -18.77 -26.91 -10.47
C GLY A 114 -18.68 -26.62 -8.96
N ASP A 115 -19.09 -25.43 -8.49
CA ASP A 115 -18.89 -24.99 -7.09
C ASP A 115 -20.06 -25.34 -6.16
N ILE A 116 -20.08 -26.56 -5.62
CA ILE A 116 -21.20 -27.16 -4.85
C ILE A 116 -21.40 -26.52 -3.44
N ARG A 117 -20.51 -25.62 -2.97
CA ARG A 117 -20.56 -25.08 -1.58
C ARG A 117 -21.02 -23.62 -1.45
N ALA A 118 -21.53 -23.01 -2.51
CA ALA A 118 -22.03 -21.63 -2.48
C ALA A 118 -23.52 -21.56 -2.11
N SER A 119 -23.91 -20.59 -1.28
CA SER A 119 -25.33 -20.19 -1.16
C SER A 119 -25.61 -19.04 -2.12
N VAL A 120 -26.57 -19.20 -3.01
CA VAL A 120 -26.93 -18.15 -3.98
C VAL A 120 -28.09 -17.31 -3.45
N VAL A 121 -28.01 -16.01 -3.67
CA VAL A 121 -29.07 -15.02 -3.48
C VAL A 121 -29.36 -14.43 -4.84
N GLU A 122 -30.32 -15.05 -5.52
CA GLU A 122 -30.80 -14.58 -6.81
C GLU A 122 -31.70 -13.36 -6.60
N VAL A 123 -31.48 -12.30 -7.39
CA VAL A 123 -32.24 -11.05 -7.28
C VAL A 123 -32.76 -10.60 -8.64
N PRO A 124 -33.90 -9.88 -8.70
CA PRO A 124 -34.38 -9.30 -9.95
C PRO A 124 -33.45 -8.23 -10.52
N GLU A 125 -33.54 -7.94 -11.82
CA GLU A 125 -32.74 -6.90 -12.47
C GLU A 125 -33.08 -5.47 -12.01
N SER A 126 -34.32 -5.24 -11.54
CA SER A 126 -34.70 -3.96 -10.95
C SER A 126 -33.93 -3.75 -9.65
N LEU A 127 -33.15 -2.66 -9.55
CA LEU A 127 -32.42 -2.30 -8.33
C LEU A 127 -33.34 -2.17 -7.12
N THR A 128 -34.56 -1.66 -7.34
CA THR A 128 -35.58 -1.58 -6.29
C THR A 128 -35.94 -2.95 -5.76
N GLN A 129 -36.31 -3.88 -6.65
CA GLN A 129 -36.68 -5.25 -6.25
C GLN A 129 -35.48 -6.05 -5.70
N ALA A 130 -34.28 -5.86 -6.25
CA ALA A 130 -33.06 -6.45 -5.69
C ALA A 130 -32.81 -5.96 -4.26
N GLY A 131 -33.01 -4.66 -4.00
CA GLY A 131 -32.97 -4.10 -2.65
C GLY A 131 -33.99 -4.74 -1.71
N PHE A 132 -35.20 -5.03 -2.21
CA PHE A 132 -36.26 -5.67 -1.43
C PHE A 132 -35.87 -7.10 -1.06
N GLU A 133 -35.46 -7.91 -2.03
CA GLU A 133 -35.07 -9.31 -1.82
C GLU A 133 -33.85 -9.45 -0.91
N ILE A 134 -32.82 -8.61 -1.11
CA ILE A 134 -31.65 -8.58 -0.22
C ILE A 134 -32.07 -8.18 1.20
N ALA A 135 -32.94 -7.18 1.36
CA ALA A 135 -33.41 -6.76 2.67
C ALA A 135 -34.15 -7.90 3.39
N LYS A 136 -35.10 -8.56 2.72
CA LYS A 136 -35.86 -9.71 3.27
C LYS A 136 -34.95 -10.87 3.63
N ARG A 137 -33.93 -11.13 2.81
CA ARG A 137 -32.99 -12.24 3.01
C ARG A 137 -32.13 -12.07 4.26
N PHE A 138 -31.63 -10.86 4.51
CA PHE A 138 -30.63 -10.61 5.56
C PHE A 138 -31.20 -9.90 6.81
N TRP A 139 -32.42 -9.36 6.75
CA TRP A 139 -33.12 -8.76 7.87
C TRP A 139 -34.53 -9.35 8.01
N ARG A 140 -34.75 -10.09 9.11
CA ARG A 140 -36.10 -10.56 9.48
C ARG A 140 -37.02 -9.42 9.93
N THR A 141 -36.45 -8.49 10.67
CA THR A 141 -37.09 -7.26 11.16
C THR A 141 -36.02 -6.17 11.27
N CYS A 142 -36.39 -4.93 11.04
CA CYS A 142 -35.52 -3.79 11.25
C CYS A 142 -36.34 -2.55 11.62
N ASP A 143 -36.05 -1.90 12.75
CA ASP A 143 -36.78 -0.68 13.14
C ASP A 143 -36.48 0.51 12.20
N LYS A 144 -35.42 0.45 11.40
CA LYS A 144 -34.93 1.55 10.58
C LYS A 144 -34.42 1.09 9.22
N VAL A 145 -34.62 1.91 8.19
CA VAL A 145 -34.09 1.66 6.84
C VAL A 145 -33.50 2.94 6.24
N VAL A 146 -32.57 2.79 5.31
CA VAL A 146 -32.14 3.89 4.44
C VAL A 146 -32.73 3.70 3.04
N LEU A 147 -33.52 4.65 2.58
CA LEU A 147 -34.02 4.72 1.21
C LEU A 147 -33.19 5.73 0.43
N VAL A 148 -32.88 5.40 -0.82
CA VAL A 148 -32.16 6.28 -1.77
C VAL A 148 -32.90 6.29 -3.09
N LEU A 149 -32.75 7.36 -3.87
CA LEU A 149 -33.22 7.35 -5.25
C LEU A 149 -32.25 6.52 -6.11
N GLY A 150 -32.77 5.50 -6.79
CA GLY A 150 -31.95 4.60 -7.61
C GLY A 150 -31.25 5.28 -8.78
N ASP A 151 -31.74 6.45 -9.22
CA ASP A 151 -31.21 7.24 -10.33
C ASP A 151 -30.15 8.28 -9.91
N ASP A 152 -29.81 8.38 -8.62
CA ASP A 152 -28.75 9.23 -8.06
C ASP A 152 -27.62 8.38 -7.44
N PRO A 153 -26.62 7.97 -8.25
CA PRO A 153 -25.52 7.11 -7.84
C PRO A 153 -24.70 7.67 -6.68
N THR A 154 -24.60 9.00 -6.56
CA THR A 154 -23.88 9.65 -5.45
C THR A 154 -24.58 9.35 -4.12
N THR A 155 -25.90 9.50 -4.08
CA THR A 155 -26.68 9.20 -2.88
C THR A 155 -26.82 7.70 -2.64
N VAL A 156 -26.83 6.87 -3.68
CA VAL A 156 -26.75 5.41 -3.52
C VAL A 156 -25.46 5.00 -2.80
N ILE A 157 -24.30 5.52 -3.23
CA ILE A 157 -23.01 5.21 -2.59
C ILE A 157 -22.97 5.73 -1.15
N LEU A 158 -23.29 7.00 -0.90
CA LEU A 158 -23.21 7.58 0.45
C LEU A 158 -24.33 7.05 1.38
N GLY A 159 -25.52 6.80 0.85
CA GLY A 159 -26.62 6.15 1.56
C GLY A 159 -26.26 4.73 1.96
N SER A 160 -25.58 3.98 1.08
CA SER A 160 -25.01 2.67 1.39
C SER A 160 -24.01 2.72 2.53
N VAL A 161 -23.09 3.70 2.50
CA VAL A 161 -22.13 3.94 3.58
C VAL A 161 -22.87 4.16 4.90
N LEU A 162 -23.88 5.04 4.93
CA LEU A 162 -24.67 5.27 6.13
C LEU A 162 -25.38 4.00 6.60
N ALA A 163 -26.05 3.30 5.69
CA ALA A 163 -26.78 2.07 5.98
C ALA A 163 -25.87 0.99 6.58
N GLY A 164 -24.67 0.83 6.03
CA GLY A 164 -23.68 -0.13 6.55
C GLY A 164 -23.17 0.20 7.94
N HIS A 165 -22.89 1.47 8.25
CA HIS A 165 -22.49 1.88 9.61
C HIS A 165 -23.65 1.83 10.61
N LEU A 166 -24.88 2.02 10.16
CA LEU A 166 -26.08 1.82 10.98
C LEU A 166 -26.51 0.35 11.07
N ARG A 167 -25.94 -0.54 10.25
CA ARG A 167 -26.30 -1.97 10.11
C ARG A 167 -27.77 -2.21 9.73
N VAL A 168 -28.32 -1.32 8.93
CA VAL A 168 -29.70 -1.35 8.42
C VAL A 168 -29.69 -1.60 6.91
N PRO A 169 -30.80 -2.08 6.31
CA PRO A 169 -30.84 -2.26 4.87
C PRO A 169 -30.77 -0.91 4.14
N LEU A 170 -30.12 -0.93 2.97
CA LEU A 170 -30.23 0.11 1.95
C LEU A 170 -31.20 -0.37 0.88
N ILE A 171 -32.16 0.47 0.53
CA ILE A 171 -33.14 0.14 -0.50
C ILE A 171 -33.18 1.29 -1.52
N PRO A 172 -32.61 1.09 -2.72
CA PRO A 172 -32.87 1.97 -3.84
C PRO A 172 -34.35 1.93 -4.20
N VAL A 173 -34.95 3.09 -4.44
CA VAL A 173 -36.34 3.20 -4.86
C VAL A 173 -36.40 4.09 -6.08
N ASP A 174 -36.91 3.55 -7.19
CA ASP A 174 -37.10 4.33 -8.40
C ASP A 174 -38.22 5.36 -8.19
N ARG A 175 -38.15 6.49 -8.92
CA ARG A 175 -39.19 7.53 -8.83
C ARG A 175 -40.56 7.01 -9.25
N ALA A 176 -40.59 6.05 -10.16
CA ALA A 176 -41.81 5.43 -10.68
C ALA A 176 -42.35 4.30 -9.78
N THR A 177 -41.62 3.88 -8.74
CA THR A 177 -42.10 2.84 -7.83
C THR A 177 -43.36 3.29 -7.10
N GLY A 178 -44.41 2.47 -7.16
CA GLY A 178 -45.66 2.73 -6.46
C GLY A 178 -45.49 2.76 -4.94
N ALA A 179 -46.17 3.70 -4.27
CA ALA A 179 -46.10 3.87 -2.82
C ALA A 179 -46.47 2.61 -2.04
N GLU A 180 -47.45 1.85 -2.53
CA GLU A 180 -47.92 0.62 -1.87
C GLU A 180 -46.86 -0.48 -1.84
N ALA A 181 -46.02 -0.60 -2.89
CA ALA A 181 -44.94 -1.58 -2.90
C ALA A 181 -43.88 -1.25 -1.81
N VAL A 182 -43.53 0.02 -1.67
CA VAL A 182 -42.60 0.48 -0.62
C VAL A 182 -43.21 0.25 0.76
N LYS A 183 -44.47 0.66 0.97
CA LYS A 183 -45.19 0.44 2.24
C LYS A 183 -45.26 -1.04 2.64
N ALA A 184 -45.60 -1.91 1.69
CA ALA A 184 -45.72 -3.35 1.93
C ALA A 184 -44.41 -3.92 2.48
N LEU A 185 -43.29 -3.58 1.85
CA LEU A 185 -41.96 -3.99 2.32
C LEU A 185 -41.62 -3.42 3.70
N LEU A 186 -41.86 -2.12 3.92
CA LEU A 186 -41.56 -1.49 5.21
C LEU A 186 -42.38 -2.13 6.35
N ASN A 187 -43.63 -2.50 6.07
CA ASN A 187 -44.50 -3.21 7.02
C ASN A 187 -43.99 -4.63 7.28
N GLU A 188 -43.61 -5.36 6.23
CA GLU A 188 -43.03 -6.70 6.33
C GLU A 188 -41.76 -6.71 7.20
N LEU A 189 -40.87 -5.74 6.99
CA LEU A 189 -39.66 -5.55 7.78
C LEU A 189 -39.90 -4.90 9.16
N LYS A 190 -41.14 -4.50 9.47
CA LYS A 190 -41.53 -3.79 10.71
C LYS A 190 -40.75 -2.49 10.95
N VAL A 191 -40.51 -1.73 9.89
CA VAL A 191 -39.79 -0.45 9.92
C VAL A 191 -40.63 0.63 10.57
N LYS A 192 -40.02 1.36 11.52
CA LYS A 192 -40.63 2.51 12.21
C LYS A 192 -40.05 3.85 11.74
N HIS A 193 -38.77 3.85 11.36
CA HIS A 193 -38.04 5.04 10.94
C HIS A 193 -37.44 4.86 9.54
N VAL A 194 -37.67 5.84 8.68
CA VAL A 194 -37.14 5.89 7.32
C VAL A 194 -36.16 7.05 7.21
N ILE A 195 -34.91 6.76 6.83
CA ILE A 195 -33.96 7.80 6.45
C ILE A 195 -33.92 7.85 4.93
N VAL A 196 -34.25 9.00 4.34
CA VAL A 196 -34.12 9.21 2.90
C VAL A 196 -32.85 9.99 2.62
N ALA A 197 -31.87 9.31 2.04
CA ALA A 197 -30.67 9.92 1.52
C ALA A 197 -30.95 10.37 0.07
N GLY A 198 -31.25 11.65 -0.10
CA GLY A 198 -31.51 12.25 -1.41
C GLY A 198 -30.83 13.60 -1.45
N GLY A 199 -30.21 13.94 -2.59
CA GLY A 199 -29.66 15.28 -2.80
C GLY A 199 -30.74 16.36 -2.76
N ARG A 200 -30.57 17.46 -3.52
CA ARG A 200 -31.72 18.35 -3.76
C ARG A 200 -32.78 17.56 -4.53
N LEU A 201 -33.78 17.02 -3.83
CA LEU A 201 -34.98 16.44 -4.43
C LEU A 201 -35.67 17.56 -5.19
N THR A 202 -35.46 17.65 -6.50
CA THR A 202 -36.11 18.63 -7.37
C THR A 202 -37.63 18.50 -7.31
N ALA A 203 -38.12 17.27 -7.17
CA ALA A 203 -39.49 16.94 -6.81
C ALA A 203 -39.51 15.78 -5.82
N THR A 204 -40.35 15.89 -4.79
CA THR A 204 -40.57 14.82 -3.81
C THR A 204 -41.33 13.67 -4.47
N PRO A 205 -40.79 12.43 -4.52
CA PRO A 205 -41.48 11.29 -5.10
C PRO A 205 -42.82 11.00 -4.42
N ALA A 206 -43.79 10.47 -5.18
CA ALA A 206 -45.12 10.16 -4.65
C ALA A 206 -45.07 9.18 -3.48
N TRP A 207 -44.20 8.16 -3.55
CA TRP A 207 -44.04 7.19 -2.49
C TRP A 207 -43.60 7.83 -1.16
N LEU A 208 -42.78 8.89 -1.19
CA LEU A 208 -42.28 9.54 0.02
C LEU A 208 -43.38 10.28 0.78
N LYS A 209 -44.34 10.86 0.06
CA LYS A 209 -45.48 11.60 0.67
C LYS A 209 -46.46 10.68 1.38
N LEU A 210 -46.47 9.41 1.01
CA LEU A 210 -47.47 8.43 1.46
C LEU A 210 -46.92 7.46 2.50
N LEU A 211 -45.65 7.56 2.91
CA LEU A 211 -45.08 6.67 3.92
C LEU A 211 -45.68 6.97 5.31
N PRO A 212 -46.25 5.98 6.01
CA PRO A 212 -46.75 6.17 7.38
C PRO A 212 -45.63 6.24 8.43
N GLN A 213 -44.40 5.86 8.09
CA GLN A 213 -43.24 5.83 9.01
C GLN A 213 -42.68 7.23 9.28
N GLN A 214 -42.02 7.40 10.43
CA GLN A 214 -41.29 8.63 10.73
C GLN A 214 -40.13 8.79 9.74
N THR A 215 -40.17 9.87 8.96
CA THR A 215 -39.26 10.08 7.83
C THR A 215 -38.29 11.23 8.10
N GLU A 216 -36.99 10.96 7.94
CA GLU A 216 -35.90 11.94 8.00
C GLU A 216 -35.27 12.09 6.61
N ILE A 217 -35.32 13.28 6.01
CA ILE A 217 -34.70 13.55 4.70
C ILE A 217 -33.34 14.22 4.90
N LEU A 218 -32.29 13.62 4.34
CA LEU A 218 -30.91 14.08 4.46
C LEU A 218 -30.39 14.58 3.11
N ASP A 219 -30.09 15.87 3.01
CA ASP A 219 -29.22 16.39 1.96
C ASP A 219 -27.77 15.84 2.10
N LEU A 220 -26.92 16.06 1.09
CA LEU A 220 -25.55 15.54 1.08
C LEU A 220 -24.74 15.94 2.33
N LYS A 221 -24.81 17.21 2.78
CA LYS A 221 -24.07 17.68 3.96
C LYS A 221 -24.59 17.05 5.25
N ARG A 222 -25.91 16.85 5.36
CA ARG A 222 -26.53 16.15 6.50
C ARG A 222 -26.20 14.66 6.48
N LEU A 223 -26.16 14.04 5.30
CA LEU A 223 -25.78 12.64 5.10
C LEU A 223 -24.32 12.40 5.53
N GLU A 224 -23.38 13.22 5.07
CA GLU A 224 -21.97 13.17 5.50
C GLU A 224 -21.82 13.31 7.01
N ARG A 225 -22.49 14.31 7.62
CA ARG A 225 -22.51 14.46 9.09
C ARG A 225 -23.08 13.23 9.79
N ARG A 226 -24.13 12.61 9.23
CA ARG A 226 -24.76 11.42 9.81
C ARG A 226 -23.84 10.21 9.72
N ILE A 227 -23.10 10.06 8.62
CA ILE A 227 -22.07 9.02 8.44
C ILE A 227 -20.97 9.18 9.50
N VAL A 228 -20.39 10.38 9.62
CA VAL A 228 -19.33 10.63 10.61
C VAL A 228 -19.84 10.40 12.03
N ARG A 229 -21.09 10.78 12.34
CA ARG A 229 -21.71 10.49 13.64
C ARG A 229 -21.92 8.99 13.87
N ALA A 230 -22.31 8.23 12.83
CA ALA A 230 -22.51 6.79 12.93
C ALA A 230 -21.19 6.04 13.17
N ILE A 231 -20.09 6.49 12.57
CA ILE A 231 -18.75 5.96 12.82
C ILE A 231 -18.21 6.42 14.19
N GLY A 232 -18.48 7.68 14.55
CA GLY A 232 -17.86 8.38 15.68
C GLY A 232 -16.65 9.18 15.21
N PRO A 233 -16.63 10.53 15.32
CA PRO A 233 -15.56 11.37 14.77
C PRO A 233 -14.14 10.99 15.24
N GLN A 234 -14.02 10.52 16.49
CA GLN A 234 -12.75 10.09 17.08
C GLN A 234 -12.30 8.71 16.61
N GLN A 235 -13.20 7.91 16.03
CA GLN A 235 -12.91 6.59 15.48
C GLN A 235 -12.50 6.64 14.01
N VAL A 236 -12.68 7.80 13.34
CA VAL A 236 -12.31 8.00 11.94
C VAL A 236 -10.79 8.02 11.82
N ARG A 237 -10.21 6.87 11.46
CA ARG A 237 -8.77 6.71 11.20
C ARG A 237 -8.41 6.88 9.72
N ASN A 238 -9.34 6.62 8.82
CA ASN A 238 -9.13 6.67 7.37
C ASN A 238 -10.22 7.52 6.71
N ILE A 239 -9.89 8.18 5.59
CA ILE A 239 -10.87 8.75 4.65
C ILE A 239 -10.70 8.03 3.32
N ILE A 240 -11.79 7.57 2.73
CA ILE A 240 -11.78 7.03 1.37
C ILE A 240 -12.18 8.15 0.42
N VAL A 241 -11.37 8.42 -0.59
CA VAL A 241 -11.70 9.35 -1.66
C VAL A 241 -11.86 8.58 -2.96
N ALA A 242 -12.94 8.88 -3.69
CA ALA A 242 -13.22 8.29 -5.00
C ALA A 242 -13.80 9.35 -5.93
N ARG A 243 -13.74 9.11 -7.24
CA ARG A 243 -14.35 10.00 -8.24
C ARG A 243 -15.86 9.92 -8.13
N ALA A 244 -16.51 11.07 -8.00
CA ALA A 244 -17.95 11.19 -7.99
C ALA A 244 -18.52 10.75 -9.34
N PRO A 245 -19.66 10.03 -9.36
CA PRO A 245 -20.43 9.77 -10.57
C PRO A 245 -20.70 11.07 -11.35
N ASN A 246 -20.52 11.02 -12.68
CA ASN A 246 -20.86 12.12 -13.56
C ASN A 246 -22.08 11.76 -14.43
N ALA A 247 -22.71 12.75 -15.06
CA ALA A 247 -23.93 12.51 -15.84
C ALA A 247 -23.73 11.58 -17.06
N ARG A 248 -22.49 11.48 -17.59
CA ARG A 248 -22.14 10.65 -18.75
C ARG A 248 -21.88 9.20 -18.36
N GLN A 249 -21.37 8.96 -17.15
CA GLN A 249 -21.15 7.64 -16.57
C GLN A 249 -21.93 7.56 -15.26
N ARG A 250 -23.20 7.10 -15.38
CA ARG A 250 -24.08 6.91 -14.22
C ARG A 250 -23.41 6.04 -13.15
N TRP A 251 -22.71 4.98 -13.51
CA TRP A 251 -22.05 4.09 -12.54
C TRP A 251 -20.53 4.13 -12.75
N PRO A 252 -19.80 5.04 -12.07
CA PRO A 252 -18.37 5.19 -12.25
C PRO A 252 -17.62 4.02 -11.61
N GLY A 253 -16.74 3.39 -12.39
CA GLY A 253 -15.86 2.26 -12.04
C GLY A 253 -15.64 1.96 -10.56
N SER A 254 -14.43 2.18 -10.05
CA SER A 254 -14.03 1.78 -8.68
C SER A 254 -14.85 2.43 -7.55
N ALA A 255 -15.55 3.55 -7.78
CA ALA A 255 -16.26 4.29 -6.74
C ALA A 255 -17.42 3.51 -6.11
N MET A 256 -18.01 2.54 -6.81
CA MET A 256 -19.04 1.66 -6.25
C MET A 256 -18.52 0.83 -5.07
N LEU A 257 -17.24 0.46 -5.10
CA LEU A 257 -16.56 -0.29 -4.03
C LEU A 257 -16.29 0.58 -2.79
N ALA A 258 -16.42 1.92 -2.88
CA ALA A 258 -16.19 2.82 -1.75
C ALA A 258 -17.15 2.54 -0.58
N SER A 259 -18.39 2.17 -0.89
CA SER A 259 -19.41 1.80 0.11
C SER A 259 -18.98 0.60 0.95
N TYR A 260 -18.51 -0.45 0.27
CA TYR A 260 -18.00 -1.65 0.89
C TYR A 260 -16.72 -1.39 1.69
N LEU A 261 -15.73 -0.73 1.09
CA LEU A 261 -14.46 -0.43 1.76
C LEU A 261 -14.67 0.48 2.97
N SER A 262 -15.63 1.40 2.92
CA SER A 262 -16.04 2.25 4.04
C SER A 262 -16.50 1.45 5.24
N VAL A 263 -17.36 0.45 5.01
CA VAL A 263 -17.82 -0.46 6.08
C VAL A 263 -16.65 -1.27 6.63
N ALA A 264 -15.84 -1.85 5.75
CA ALA A 264 -14.71 -2.70 6.14
C ALA A 264 -13.64 -1.95 6.96
N ARG A 265 -13.40 -0.66 6.66
CA ARG A 265 -12.38 0.18 7.31
C ARG A 265 -12.94 1.20 8.30
N LYS A 266 -14.25 1.23 8.55
CA LYS A 266 -14.91 2.24 9.40
C LYS A 266 -14.53 3.67 9.01
N ALA A 267 -14.59 3.96 7.71
CA ALA A 267 -14.08 5.20 7.12
C ALA A 267 -15.21 5.96 6.41
N PRO A 268 -15.36 7.29 6.55
CA PRO A 268 -16.23 8.06 5.68
C PRO A 268 -15.69 8.09 4.24
N VAL A 269 -16.59 8.40 3.30
CA VAL A 269 -16.28 8.53 1.87
C VAL A 269 -16.42 9.99 1.44
N VAL A 270 -15.43 10.49 0.71
CA VAL A 270 -15.46 11.77 0.01
C VAL A 270 -15.53 11.50 -1.49
N LEU A 271 -16.63 11.91 -2.13
CA LEU A 271 -16.81 11.77 -3.57
C LEU A 271 -16.41 13.09 -4.25
N SER A 272 -15.19 13.15 -4.80
CA SER A 272 -14.68 14.35 -5.46
C SER A 272 -15.14 14.44 -6.90
N ARG A 273 -15.49 15.63 -7.39
CA ARG A 273 -15.90 15.84 -8.79
C ARG A 273 -14.74 16.09 -9.74
N TRP A 274 -13.54 16.20 -9.19
CA TRP A 274 -12.33 16.61 -9.90
C TRP A 274 -11.42 15.42 -10.19
N ASP A 275 -10.67 15.51 -11.28
CA ASP A 275 -9.51 14.67 -11.61
C ASP A 275 -8.24 15.33 -11.09
N ASP A 276 -8.17 16.66 -11.11
CA ASP A 276 -7.04 17.41 -10.58
C ASP A 276 -6.75 17.05 -9.10
N GLY A 277 -5.55 16.53 -8.86
CA GLY A 277 -5.14 16.04 -7.55
C GLY A 277 -5.16 17.10 -6.45
N ARG A 278 -4.90 18.38 -6.77
CA ARG A 278 -4.92 19.48 -5.79
C ARG A 278 -6.35 19.81 -5.36
N LYS A 279 -7.31 19.80 -6.29
CA LYS A 279 -8.74 19.98 -5.98
C LYS A 279 -9.28 18.80 -5.18
N VAL A 280 -8.88 17.57 -5.50
CA VAL A 280 -9.23 16.38 -4.69
C VAL A 280 -8.69 16.50 -3.27
N GLU A 281 -7.43 16.91 -3.10
CA GLU A 281 -6.85 17.18 -1.77
C GLU A 281 -7.65 18.26 -1.02
N SER A 282 -8.07 19.33 -1.71
CA SER A 282 -8.90 20.38 -1.12
C SER A 282 -10.25 19.87 -0.63
N ASP A 283 -10.92 18.99 -1.39
CA ASP A 283 -12.18 18.36 -0.98
C ASP A 283 -12.00 17.52 0.31
N VAL A 284 -10.93 16.71 0.39
CA VAL A 284 -10.61 15.91 1.58
C VAL A 284 -10.33 16.81 2.79
N LEU A 285 -9.54 17.86 2.63
CA LEU A 285 -9.24 18.79 3.73
C LEU A 285 -10.48 19.60 4.14
N GLY A 286 -11.34 19.95 3.18
CA GLY A 286 -12.63 20.57 3.44
C GLY A 286 -13.52 19.68 4.30
N PHE A 287 -13.61 18.40 3.96
CA PHE A 287 -14.33 17.39 4.75
C PHE A 287 -13.76 17.27 6.17
N ILE A 288 -12.43 17.16 6.31
CA ILE A 288 -11.76 17.08 7.62
C ILE A 288 -12.13 18.27 8.51
N ARG A 289 -12.03 19.49 7.99
CA ARG A 289 -12.38 20.71 8.73
C ARG A 289 -13.87 20.76 9.09
N ALA A 290 -14.75 20.43 8.14
CA ALA A 290 -16.19 20.50 8.33
C ALA A 290 -16.71 19.53 9.41
N HIS A 291 -16.02 18.41 9.62
CA HIS A 291 -16.45 17.36 10.54
C HIS A 291 -15.56 17.17 11.77
N GLY A 292 -14.46 17.91 11.87
CA GLY A 292 -13.55 17.85 13.03
C GLY A 292 -12.92 16.46 13.24
N VAL A 293 -12.76 15.68 12.16
CA VAL A 293 -12.13 14.35 12.20
C VAL A 293 -10.60 14.49 12.14
N LYS A 294 -9.86 13.46 12.59
CA LYS A 294 -8.39 13.46 12.58
C LYS A 294 -7.83 12.15 12.00
N PRO A 295 -8.07 11.89 10.70
CA PRO A 295 -7.65 10.64 10.08
C PRO A 295 -6.12 10.55 10.04
N GLN A 296 -5.62 9.32 10.15
CA GLN A 296 -4.22 8.97 10.01
C GLN A 296 -3.87 8.62 8.57
N THR A 297 -4.84 8.14 7.79
CA THR A 297 -4.66 7.71 6.40
C THR A 297 -5.72 8.25 5.46
N VAL A 298 -5.39 8.25 4.16
CA VAL A 298 -6.30 8.52 3.06
C VAL A 298 -6.16 7.40 2.03
N THR A 299 -7.28 6.77 1.66
CA THR A 299 -7.34 5.77 0.58
C THR A 299 -7.89 6.40 -0.67
N ILE A 300 -7.12 6.41 -1.76
CA ILE A 300 -7.59 6.84 -3.07
C ILE A 300 -8.09 5.61 -3.82
N LEU A 301 -9.41 5.54 -4.06
CA LEU A 301 -10.05 4.46 -4.78
C LEU A 301 -10.34 4.90 -6.22
N ALA A 302 -9.28 5.02 -7.02
CA ALA A 302 -9.32 5.48 -8.40
C ALA A 302 -7.99 5.17 -9.10
N ASP A 303 -8.07 4.90 -10.41
CA ASP A 303 -6.91 4.99 -11.30
C ASP A 303 -6.42 6.46 -11.44
N TYR A 304 -5.32 6.64 -12.17
CA TYR A 304 -4.72 7.96 -12.39
C TYR A 304 -5.48 8.85 -13.38
N GLN A 305 -6.39 8.30 -14.19
CA GLN A 305 -7.24 9.09 -15.09
C GLN A 305 -8.42 9.70 -14.32
N ALA A 306 -9.02 8.93 -13.42
CA ALA A 306 -10.15 9.35 -12.61
C ALA A 306 -9.75 10.35 -11.50
N ILE A 307 -8.60 10.13 -10.85
CA ILE A 307 -7.98 11.06 -9.90
C ILE A 307 -6.47 11.12 -10.16
N GLY A 308 -6.02 12.23 -10.72
CA GLY A 308 -4.63 12.51 -11.04
C GLY A 308 -3.74 12.74 -9.81
N VAL A 309 -2.45 12.89 -10.08
CA VAL A 309 -1.40 13.23 -9.12
C VAL A 309 -1.23 14.73 -8.98
N ILE A 310 -0.41 15.16 -8.03
CA ILE A 310 0.04 16.55 -7.89
C ILE A 310 1.50 16.61 -8.35
N SER A 311 1.76 17.33 -9.44
CA SER A 311 3.12 17.62 -9.88
C SER A 311 3.71 18.76 -9.03
N LEU A 312 4.90 18.51 -8.49
CA LEU A 312 5.71 19.47 -7.75
C LEU A 312 6.94 19.83 -8.58
N ASP A 313 7.07 21.12 -8.88
CA ASP A 313 8.09 21.73 -9.73
C ASP A 313 8.92 22.80 -8.98
N ASP A 314 9.03 22.65 -7.66
CA ASP A 314 9.83 23.52 -6.80
C ASP A 314 11.33 23.26 -7.03
N ARG A 315 11.93 24.01 -7.96
CA ARG A 315 13.35 23.88 -8.31
C ARG A 315 14.30 24.14 -7.13
N GLU A 316 13.91 24.97 -6.18
CA GLU A 316 14.74 25.24 -5.00
C GLU A 316 14.78 24.02 -4.08
N ALA A 317 13.63 23.40 -3.84
CA ALA A 317 13.52 22.24 -2.95
C ALA A 317 13.90 20.90 -3.62
N LEU A 318 13.65 20.75 -4.92
CA LEU A 318 13.79 19.49 -5.66
C LEU A 318 14.98 19.46 -6.61
N GLY A 319 15.65 20.59 -6.84
CA GLY A 319 16.65 20.74 -7.88
C GLY A 319 15.99 20.71 -9.27
N GLU A 320 16.60 20.00 -10.21
CA GLU A 320 16.10 19.92 -11.60
C GLU A 320 14.94 18.93 -11.79
N TYR A 321 14.47 18.30 -10.71
CA TYR A 321 13.49 17.22 -10.79
C TYR A 321 12.07 17.72 -10.55
N THR A 322 11.15 17.28 -11.41
CA THR A 322 9.72 17.27 -11.11
C THR A 322 9.39 16.00 -10.34
N VAL A 323 8.68 16.14 -9.23
CA VAL A 323 8.18 14.97 -8.46
C VAL A 323 6.68 15.02 -8.43
N GLU A 324 6.07 13.93 -8.87
CA GLU A 324 4.64 13.75 -8.78
C GLU A 324 4.29 12.99 -7.49
N ILE A 325 3.33 13.51 -6.72
CA ILE A 325 2.89 12.92 -5.46
C ILE A 325 1.39 12.64 -5.47
N GLU A 326 0.95 11.72 -4.62
CA GLU A 326 -0.48 11.48 -4.43
C GLU A 326 -1.14 12.68 -3.69
N PRO A 327 -2.42 12.99 -3.98
CA PRO A 327 -3.21 13.88 -3.15
C PRO A 327 -3.10 13.53 -1.65
N CYS A 328 -2.97 14.54 -0.80
CA CYS A 328 -2.79 14.43 0.66
C CYS A 328 -1.45 13.82 1.12
N SER A 329 -0.51 13.51 0.23
CA SER A 329 0.74 12.83 0.60
C SER A 329 1.92 13.78 0.87
N GLY A 330 1.83 15.02 0.40
CA GLY A 330 2.88 16.03 0.53
C GLY A 330 3.02 16.62 1.95
N PRO A 331 4.10 17.37 2.21
CA PRO A 331 4.23 18.15 3.43
C PRO A 331 3.15 19.26 3.47
N MET A 332 2.61 19.51 4.66
CA MET A 332 1.58 20.53 4.87
C MET A 332 2.06 21.60 5.84
N ALA A 333 1.14 22.42 6.38
CA ALA A 333 1.42 23.32 7.49
C ALA A 333 2.14 22.56 8.64
N GLY A 334 3.27 23.09 9.10
CA GLY A 334 4.17 22.42 10.06
C GLY A 334 5.29 21.57 9.43
N GLY A 335 5.27 21.41 8.10
CA GLY A 335 6.32 20.80 7.30
C GLY A 335 6.33 19.27 7.27
N ALA A 336 5.49 18.60 8.07
CA ALA A 336 5.31 17.15 7.99
C ALA A 336 4.18 16.78 7.01
N ALA A 337 4.28 15.59 6.42
CA ALA A 337 3.14 14.93 5.81
C ALA A 337 2.18 14.46 6.91
N ALA A 338 0.91 14.85 6.80
CA ALA A 338 -0.11 14.54 7.80
C ALA A 338 -0.67 13.12 7.67
N PHE A 339 -0.75 12.61 6.44
CA PHE A 339 -1.48 11.39 6.12
C PHE A 339 -0.59 10.29 5.55
N GLY A 340 -0.91 9.06 5.90
CA GLY A 340 -0.50 7.88 5.14
C GLY A 340 -1.43 7.69 3.94
N VAL A 341 -0.90 7.81 2.73
CA VAL A 341 -1.72 7.72 1.51
C VAL A 341 -1.43 6.42 0.77
N GLY A 342 -2.49 5.72 0.37
CA GLY A 342 -2.43 4.55 -0.49
C GLY A 342 -3.51 4.65 -1.56
N ARG A 343 -3.21 4.14 -2.76
CA ARG A 343 -4.11 4.14 -3.91
C ARG A 343 -4.47 2.72 -4.31
N ILE A 344 -5.72 2.46 -4.64
CA ILE A 344 -6.16 1.27 -5.37
C ILE A 344 -6.29 1.71 -6.83
N PRO A 345 -5.25 1.51 -7.68
CA PRO A 345 -5.11 2.21 -8.96
C PRO A 345 -5.85 1.50 -10.11
N GLN A 346 -6.79 0.60 -9.79
CA GLN A 346 -7.42 -0.29 -10.76
C GLN A 346 -8.65 0.39 -11.38
N ALA A 347 -8.65 0.49 -12.72
CA ALA A 347 -9.80 0.95 -13.50
C ALA A 347 -10.89 -0.11 -13.53
N SER A 348 -10.48 -1.38 -13.69
CA SER A 348 -11.33 -2.56 -13.65
C SER A 348 -11.92 -2.78 -12.26
N LEU A 349 -13.23 -3.05 -12.22
CA LEU A 349 -13.96 -3.28 -10.99
C LEU A 349 -13.59 -4.62 -10.36
N SER A 350 -13.46 -5.66 -11.18
CA SER A 350 -12.98 -6.97 -10.73
C SER A 350 -11.58 -6.87 -10.11
N ASP A 351 -10.63 -6.19 -10.76
CA ASP A 351 -9.26 -6.04 -10.22
C ASP A 351 -9.21 -5.18 -8.96
N ALA A 352 -9.96 -4.07 -8.93
CA ALA A 352 -10.09 -3.23 -7.74
C ALA A 352 -10.66 -4.03 -6.55
N SER A 353 -11.72 -4.81 -6.79
CA SER A 353 -12.35 -5.64 -5.77
C SER A 353 -11.42 -6.76 -5.31
N LEU A 354 -10.64 -7.37 -6.21
CA LEU A 354 -9.68 -8.41 -5.91
C LEU A 354 -8.55 -7.88 -5.02
N LEU A 355 -8.02 -6.69 -5.31
CA LEU A 355 -6.98 -6.06 -4.50
C LEU A 355 -7.49 -5.73 -3.08
N ILE A 356 -8.72 -5.23 -2.96
CA ILE A 356 -9.37 -4.98 -1.67
C ILE A 356 -9.60 -6.30 -0.91
N ALA A 357 -10.15 -7.31 -1.59
CA ALA A 357 -10.46 -8.61 -1.01
C ALA A 357 -9.20 -9.30 -0.50
N ARG A 358 -8.11 -9.28 -1.27
CA ARG A 358 -6.80 -9.79 -0.87
C ARG A 358 -6.24 -9.07 0.35
N SER A 359 -6.32 -7.74 0.38
CA SER A 359 -5.85 -6.93 1.51
C SER A 359 -6.55 -7.31 2.82
N LEU A 360 -7.88 -7.47 2.78
CA LEU A 360 -8.69 -7.85 3.95
C LEU A 360 -8.51 -9.33 4.34
N ALA A 361 -8.47 -10.23 3.35
CA ALA A 361 -8.23 -11.65 3.58
C ALA A 361 -6.85 -11.90 4.20
N ARG A 362 -5.83 -11.17 3.74
CA ARG A 362 -4.46 -11.29 4.24
C ARG A 362 -4.38 -11.05 5.75
N GLU A 363 -5.06 -10.03 6.27
CA GLU A 363 -5.05 -9.74 7.70
C GLU A 363 -5.56 -10.94 8.53
N ARG A 364 -6.52 -11.70 7.99
CA ARG A 364 -7.03 -12.94 8.60
C ARG A 364 -6.03 -14.08 8.48
N ILE A 365 -5.42 -14.25 7.31
CA ILE A 365 -4.46 -15.32 7.03
C ILE A 365 -3.22 -15.16 7.92
N ILE A 366 -2.67 -13.94 8.00
CA ILE A 366 -1.47 -13.67 8.80
C ILE A 366 -1.74 -13.70 10.31
N ALA A 367 -2.99 -13.51 10.75
CA ALA A 367 -3.35 -13.72 12.15
C ALA A 367 -3.21 -15.19 12.58
N ARG A 368 -3.22 -16.14 11.63
CA ARG A 368 -3.16 -17.59 11.86
C ARG A 368 -1.82 -18.22 11.48
N ARG A 369 -0.91 -17.46 10.86
CA ARG A 369 0.39 -17.95 10.36
C ARG A 369 1.52 -17.11 10.92
N ARG A 370 2.68 -17.72 11.11
CA ARG A 370 3.88 -16.96 11.47
C ARG A 370 4.30 -16.10 10.27
N PRO A 371 4.45 -14.76 10.42
CA PRO A 371 4.89 -13.91 9.33
C PRO A 371 6.27 -14.34 8.81
N ARG A 372 6.43 -14.26 7.50
CA ARG A 372 7.68 -14.52 6.78
C ARG A 372 8.06 -13.31 5.96
N VAL A 373 9.32 -12.93 6.02
CA VAL A 373 9.90 -11.82 5.27
C VAL A 373 10.92 -12.37 4.29
N LEU A 374 10.88 -11.92 3.04
CA LEU A 374 11.94 -12.13 2.07
C LEU A 374 12.70 -10.82 1.91
N MET A 375 14.03 -10.87 2.07
CA MET A 375 14.93 -9.74 1.87
C MET A 375 15.90 -10.08 0.73
N ILE A 376 15.82 -9.33 -0.37
CA ILE A 376 16.77 -9.39 -1.48
C ILE A 376 17.46 -8.04 -1.57
N ALA A 377 18.78 -8.02 -1.48
CA ALA A 377 19.52 -6.77 -1.64
C ALA A 377 20.86 -6.97 -2.33
N ASN A 378 21.28 -5.94 -3.08
CA ASN A 378 22.50 -5.99 -3.88
C ASN A 378 22.56 -7.28 -4.74
N PRO A 379 21.55 -7.54 -5.59
CA PRO A 379 21.64 -8.66 -6.51
C PRO A 379 22.89 -8.54 -7.40
N SER A 380 23.59 -9.65 -7.66
CA SER A 380 24.84 -9.64 -8.44
C SER A 380 24.53 -9.35 -9.90
N THR A 381 24.88 -8.15 -10.37
CA THR A 381 24.51 -7.66 -11.71
C THR A 381 25.64 -6.90 -12.42
N GLU A 382 25.41 -6.62 -13.69
CA GLU A 382 26.31 -5.88 -14.59
C GLU A 382 26.55 -4.43 -14.16
N PHE A 383 25.56 -3.80 -13.50
CA PHE A 383 25.62 -2.40 -13.06
C PHE A 383 26.43 -2.18 -11.77
N GLY A 384 27.06 -3.24 -11.28
CA GLY A 384 27.99 -3.21 -10.16
C GLY A 384 27.31 -3.30 -8.78
N PRO A 385 28.11 -3.57 -7.73
CA PRO A 385 27.55 -3.88 -6.43
C PRO A 385 27.05 -2.62 -5.69
N LEU A 386 25.96 -2.80 -4.93
CA LEU A 386 25.34 -1.85 -4.01
C LEU A 386 25.60 -2.20 -2.52
N PRO A 387 26.87 -2.21 -2.05
CA PRO A 387 27.20 -2.67 -0.70
C PRO A 387 26.61 -1.77 0.40
N PHE A 388 26.25 -0.52 0.10
CA PHE A 388 25.53 0.33 1.04
C PHE A 388 24.13 -0.23 1.31
N ALA A 389 23.35 -0.47 0.25
CA ALA A 389 22.00 -1.02 0.34
C ALA A 389 22.02 -2.36 1.09
N GLU A 390 22.93 -3.26 0.71
CA GLU A 390 23.11 -4.53 1.41
C GLU A 390 23.39 -4.35 2.91
N THR A 391 24.25 -3.39 3.29
CA THR A 391 24.54 -3.14 4.71
C THR A 391 23.30 -2.68 5.46
N VAL A 392 22.49 -1.81 4.87
CA VAL A 392 21.23 -1.35 5.48
C VAL A 392 20.21 -2.48 5.55
N SER A 393 20.05 -3.25 4.47
CA SER A 393 19.19 -4.44 4.42
C SER A 393 19.56 -5.48 5.47
N ARG A 394 20.86 -5.73 5.70
CA ARG A 394 21.34 -6.60 6.79
C ARG A 394 20.95 -6.07 8.16
N VAL A 395 21.03 -4.75 8.39
CA VAL A 395 20.53 -4.14 9.63
C VAL A 395 19.02 -4.31 9.76
N THR A 396 18.25 -4.05 8.69
CA THR A 396 16.79 -4.22 8.66
C THR A 396 16.42 -5.68 8.98
N ALA A 397 17.14 -6.65 8.44
CA ALA A 397 16.97 -8.07 8.76
C ALA A 397 17.24 -8.37 10.25
N GLN A 398 18.22 -7.72 10.87
CA GLN A 398 18.45 -7.83 12.32
C GLN A 398 17.29 -7.25 13.14
N GLU A 399 16.60 -6.22 12.65
CA GLU A 399 15.38 -5.69 13.30
C GLU A 399 14.26 -6.74 13.24
N PHE A 400 14.01 -7.37 12.09
CA PHE A 400 13.03 -8.46 11.98
C PHE A 400 13.36 -9.65 12.92
N LYS A 401 14.63 -10.05 12.98
CA LYS A 401 15.12 -11.06 13.93
C LYS A 401 14.95 -10.63 15.39
N ASN A 402 15.08 -9.33 15.68
CA ASN A 402 14.82 -8.79 17.02
C ASN A 402 13.37 -9.00 17.45
N PHE A 403 12.43 -9.11 16.52
CA PHE A 403 11.02 -9.48 16.74
C PHE A 403 10.73 -10.97 16.53
N ARG A 404 11.78 -11.82 16.42
CA ARG A 404 11.65 -13.27 16.19
C ARG A 404 10.85 -13.62 14.93
N LEU A 405 10.85 -12.76 13.92
CA LEU A 405 10.18 -13.02 12.66
C LEU A 405 11.06 -13.89 11.77
N GLY A 406 10.43 -14.79 11.00
CA GLY A 406 11.14 -15.61 10.02
C GLY A 406 11.57 -14.73 8.85
N ILE A 407 12.85 -14.76 8.50
CA ILE A 407 13.39 -13.97 7.40
C ILE A 407 14.31 -14.83 6.53
N ASP A 408 14.09 -14.78 5.22
CA ASP A 408 14.94 -15.38 4.20
C ASP A 408 15.76 -14.25 3.55
N GLU A 409 17.09 -14.35 3.62
CA GLU A 409 18.01 -13.29 3.22
C GLU A 409 18.86 -13.71 2.02
N PHE A 410 18.79 -12.93 0.94
CA PHE A 410 19.58 -13.13 -0.27
C PHE A 410 20.37 -11.84 -0.58
N TYR A 411 21.69 -11.94 -0.48
CA TYR A 411 22.62 -10.83 -0.69
C TYR A 411 23.66 -11.20 -1.74
N GLY A 412 23.93 -10.33 -2.71
CA GLY A 412 24.91 -10.63 -3.76
C GLY A 412 24.47 -11.75 -4.69
N LYS A 413 23.18 -12.11 -4.71
CA LYS A 413 22.63 -13.19 -5.52
C LYS A 413 21.58 -12.65 -6.49
N PRO A 414 21.47 -13.18 -7.71
CA PRO A 414 20.38 -12.82 -8.63
C PRO A 414 19.00 -12.97 -7.97
N ALA A 415 18.06 -12.08 -8.28
CA ALA A 415 16.73 -12.10 -7.67
C ALA A 415 15.90 -13.32 -8.08
N ASN A 416 16.20 -13.91 -9.23
CA ASN A 416 15.61 -15.16 -9.73
C ASN A 416 16.33 -16.43 -9.22
N HIS A 417 17.22 -16.32 -8.23
CA HIS A 417 17.85 -17.50 -7.63
C HIS A 417 16.77 -18.49 -7.16
N PRO A 418 16.89 -19.81 -7.41
CA PRO A 418 15.82 -20.78 -7.12
C PRO A 418 15.29 -20.73 -5.68
N ASP A 419 16.19 -20.57 -4.71
CA ASP A 419 15.80 -20.40 -3.29
C ASP A 419 15.03 -19.11 -3.01
N ALA A 420 15.33 -18.01 -3.72
CA ALA A 420 14.61 -16.75 -3.59
C ALA A 420 13.20 -16.85 -4.17
N LEU A 421 13.04 -17.50 -5.33
CA LEU A 421 11.74 -17.85 -5.90
C LEU A 421 10.92 -18.76 -4.97
N LYS A 422 11.57 -19.75 -4.35
CA LYS A 422 10.91 -20.63 -3.36
C LYS A 422 10.49 -19.85 -2.11
N ALA A 423 11.31 -18.90 -1.66
CA ALA A 423 11.02 -18.07 -0.50
C ALA A 423 9.88 -17.06 -0.78
N SER A 424 9.85 -16.46 -1.98
CA SER A 424 8.85 -15.45 -2.36
C SER A 424 7.44 -16.01 -2.37
N ALA A 425 7.27 -17.27 -2.78
CA ALA A 425 5.98 -17.96 -2.78
C ALA A 425 5.27 -17.92 -1.41
N ASN A 426 6.03 -17.94 -0.31
CA ASN A 426 5.48 -17.98 1.06
C ASN A 426 5.72 -16.69 1.86
N ALA A 427 6.27 -15.67 1.22
CA ALA A 427 6.56 -14.40 1.88
C ALA A 427 5.28 -13.60 2.10
N HIS A 428 5.19 -12.96 3.27
CA HIS A 428 4.11 -12.02 3.60
C HIS A 428 4.55 -10.56 3.43
N LEU A 429 5.87 -10.35 3.34
CA LEU A 429 6.54 -9.10 3.03
C LEU A 429 7.77 -9.43 2.19
N ILE A 430 7.88 -8.82 1.01
CA ILE A 430 9.07 -8.92 0.16
C ILE A 430 9.72 -7.55 0.12
N ILE A 431 11.01 -7.48 0.40
CA ILE A 431 11.81 -6.26 0.32
C ILE A 431 12.91 -6.51 -0.69
N PHE A 432 12.91 -5.70 -1.74
CA PHE A 432 13.89 -5.74 -2.81
C PHE A 432 14.65 -4.41 -2.83
N GLU A 433 15.98 -4.46 -2.74
CA GLU A 433 16.86 -3.29 -2.83
C GLU A 433 17.96 -3.52 -3.89
N GLY A 434 17.76 -3.00 -5.09
CA GLY A 434 18.58 -3.30 -6.28
C GLY A 434 18.38 -2.29 -7.41
N HIS A 435 18.96 -2.57 -8.59
CA HIS A 435 18.64 -1.81 -9.80
C HIS A 435 17.29 -2.28 -10.37
N VAL A 436 16.69 -1.45 -11.23
CA VAL A 436 15.40 -1.76 -11.87
C VAL A 436 15.50 -2.99 -12.78
N THR A 437 16.65 -3.16 -13.44
CA THR A 437 17.02 -4.31 -14.30
C THR A 437 17.16 -5.62 -13.55
N ASP A 438 17.19 -5.59 -12.21
CA ASP A 438 17.50 -6.75 -11.39
C ASP A 438 16.23 -7.33 -10.74
N GLN A 439 15.06 -6.83 -11.13
CA GLN A 439 13.75 -7.22 -10.60
C GLN A 439 13.22 -8.55 -11.19
N LEU A 440 14.14 -9.41 -11.63
CA LEU A 440 13.92 -10.74 -12.20
C LEU A 440 13.06 -11.68 -11.33
N LEU A 441 12.79 -11.32 -10.06
CA LEU A 441 11.83 -12.03 -9.22
C LEU A 441 10.39 -11.94 -9.76
N PHE A 442 10.06 -10.83 -10.42
CA PHE A 442 8.72 -10.49 -10.90
C PHE A 442 8.55 -10.59 -12.41
N GLU A 443 9.64 -10.72 -13.15
CA GLU A 443 9.56 -10.86 -14.61
C GLU A 443 9.04 -12.24 -15.00
N ASP A 444 8.20 -12.29 -16.03
CA ASP A 444 7.93 -13.55 -16.72
C ASP A 444 9.22 -13.93 -17.45
N PRO A 445 9.54 -15.24 -17.55
CA PRO A 445 10.63 -15.66 -18.41
C PRO A 445 10.20 -15.34 -19.84
N THR A 446 10.55 -14.15 -20.33
CA THR A 446 10.42 -13.84 -21.74
C THR A 446 11.20 -14.92 -22.46
N PRO A 447 10.61 -15.64 -23.45
CA PRO A 447 11.41 -16.48 -24.31
C PRO A 447 12.48 -15.56 -24.89
N VAL A 448 13.74 -15.84 -24.57
CA VAL A 448 14.87 -15.22 -25.25
C VAL A 448 14.69 -15.69 -26.69
N LEU A 449 14.22 -14.80 -27.56
CA LEU A 449 14.24 -15.09 -28.99
C LEU A 449 15.72 -15.35 -29.32
N PRO A 450 16.05 -16.49 -29.96
CA PRO A 450 17.43 -16.79 -30.29
C PRO A 450 18.02 -15.60 -31.04
N GLU A 451 19.13 -15.06 -30.53
CA GLU A 451 19.79 -13.87 -31.10
C GLU A 451 20.33 -14.11 -32.53
N ASP A 452 20.25 -15.35 -33.02
CA ASP A 452 20.79 -15.81 -34.31
C ASP A 452 19.74 -16.09 -35.40
N GLU A 453 18.43 -15.91 -35.15
CA GLU A 453 17.50 -15.77 -36.30
C GLU A 453 17.65 -14.35 -36.84
N GLU A 454 18.58 -14.19 -37.79
CA GLU A 454 18.60 -13.05 -38.71
C GLU A 454 17.16 -12.82 -39.17
N ILE A 455 16.48 -11.83 -38.57
CA ILE A 455 15.22 -11.33 -39.08
C ILE A 455 15.58 -10.91 -40.51
N PRO A 456 15.04 -11.57 -41.56
CA PRO A 456 15.38 -11.21 -42.92
C PRO A 456 15.13 -9.72 -43.04
N VAL A 457 16.17 -8.98 -43.41
CA VAL A 457 16.08 -7.56 -43.70
C VAL A 457 14.98 -7.46 -44.76
N ILE A 458 13.80 -7.04 -44.33
CA ILE A 458 12.74 -6.67 -45.26
C ILE A 458 13.33 -5.46 -45.97
N GLU A 459 13.77 -5.66 -47.22
CA GLU A 459 14.19 -4.58 -48.11
C GLU A 459 13.15 -3.47 -47.98
N GLU A 460 13.63 -2.28 -47.61
CA GLU A 460 12.81 -1.10 -47.47
C GLU A 460 12.00 -0.91 -48.75
N ILE A 461 10.71 -1.22 -48.69
CA ILE A 461 9.77 -0.80 -49.72
C ILE A 461 9.86 0.73 -49.72
N PRO A 462 10.17 1.37 -50.87
CA PRO A 462 10.25 2.82 -50.93
C PRO A 462 8.91 3.40 -50.51
N ILE A 463 8.86 4.00 -49.32
CA ILE A 463 7.72 4.79 -48.89
C ILE A 463 7.80 6.07 -49.73
N MET A 464 7.06 6.09 -50.84
CA MET A 464 6.76 7.34 -51.51
C MET A 464 6.04 8.22 -50.51
N ALA A 465 6.61 9.39 -50.26
CA ALA A 465 6.03 10.40 -49.40
C ALA A 465 4.71 10.89 -50.02
N ASP A 466 3.60 10.48 -49.42
CA ASP A 466 2.36 11.23 -49.49
C ASP A 466 2.07 11.79 -48.09
N GLU A 467 1.99 13.12 -48.04
CA GLU A 467 1.62 13.90 -46.87
C GLU A 467 0.15 13.65 -46.54
N ASP A 468 -0.14 12.67 -45.67
CA ASP A 468 -1.22 12.70 -44.66
C ASP A 468 -1.47 11.28 -44.14
N THR A 469 -0.82 10.89 -43.03
CA THR A 469 -1.40 10.00 -42.02
C THR A 469 -0.45 9.85 -40.83
N THR A 470 -0.81 10.46 -39.71
CA THR A 470 -0.16 10.24 -38.41
C THR A 470 -0.71 8.95 -37.79
N VAL A 471 -0.02 7.83 -37.98
CA VAL A 471 -0.24 6.61 -37.19
C VAL A 471 0.84 6.52 -36.12
N GLY A 472 0.40 6.54 -34.86
CA GLY A 472 1.25 6.71 -33.69
C GLY A 472 2.01 5.44 -33.28
N ILE A 473 3.31 5.60 -33.06
CA ILE A 473 4.09 4.69 -32.22
C ILE A 473 3.65 4.91 -30.75
N PRO A 474 3.28 3.87 -29.99
CA PRO A 474 2.89 4.03 -28.58
C PRO A 474 3.97 4.71 -27.75
N ALA A 475 3.59 5.69 -26.93
CA ALA A 475 4.51 6.48 -26.09
C ALA A 475 5.40 5.63 -25.17
N GLN A 476 4.98 4.39 -24.85
CA GLN A 476 5.72 3.44 -24.03
C GLN A 476 7.04 2.97 -24.68
N GLU A 477 7.08 2.81 -26.00
CA GLU A 477 8.26 2.28 -26.70
C GLU A 477 9.36 3.36 -26.88
N ARG A 478 8.96 4.63 -27.03
CA ARG A 478 9.87 5.79 -26.95
C ARG A 478 10.50 5.94 -25.58
N LEU A 479 9.75 5.70 -24.50
CA LEU A 479 10.24 5.82 -23.14
C LEU A 479 11.30 4.76 -22.82
N LEU A 480 11.10 3.53 -23.27
CA LEU A 480 12.03 2.42 -23.05
C LEU A 480 13.39 2.69 -23.70
N ARG A 481 13.40 3.21 -24.94
CA ARG A 481 14.65 3.58 -25.65
C ARG A 481 15.37 4.76 -25.02
N MET A 482 14.64 5.75 -24.48
CA MET A 482 15.26 6.89 -23.78
C MET A 482 15.87 6.51 -22.43
N LEU A 483 15.26 5.56 -21.71
CA LEU A 483 15.76 5.09 -20.41
C LEU A 483 17.11 4.36 -20.53
N ILE A 484 17.30 3.57 -21.59
CA ILE A 484 18.56 2.83 -21.85
C ILE A 484 19.73 3.81 -22.10
N ILE A 485 19.50 4.90 -22.84
CA ILE A 485 20.53 5.88 -23.19
C ILE A 485 20.94 6.76 -21.99
N ALA A 486 20.01 7.10 -21.10
CA ALA A 486 20.28 7.94 -19.95
C ALA A 486 21.10 7.24 -18.85
N SER A 487 21.00 5.91 -18.71
CA SER A 487 21.80 5.14 -17.74
C SER A 487 23.30 5.04 -18.09
N SER A 488 23.66 5.20 -19.36
CA SER A 488 25.04 5.05 -19.84
C SER A 488 25.92 6.31 -19.70
N THR A 489 25.33 7.50 -19.58
CA THR A 489 26.10 8.77 -19.57
C THR A 489 26.51 9.27 -18.18
N GLU A 490 25.93 8.76 -17.09
CA GLU A 490 26.26 9.22 -15.71
C GLU A 490 27.53 8.56 -15.10
N ALA A 491 28.13 7.56 -15.76
CA ALA A 491 29.29 6.84 -15.21
C ALA A 491 30.63 7.61 -15.32
N ALA A 492 30.69 8.75 -16.01
CA ALA A 492 31.96 9.38 -16.40
C ALA A 492 32.27 10.77 -15.78
N GLY A 493 31.48 11.31 -14.86
CA GLY A 493 31.66 12.71 -14.42
C GLY A 493 31.49 12.99 -12.94
N ASN A 494 32.58 12.90 -12.14
CA ASN A 494 32.99 13.91 -11.15
C ASN A 494 34.04 13.37 -10.15
N SER A 495 35.31 13.68 -10.39
CA SER A 495 36.36 13.67 -9.37
C SER A 495 37.24 14.92 -9.50
N GLY A 496 36.78 16.05 -8.98
CA GLY A 496 37.59 17.26 -8.80
C GLY A 496 38.08 17.37 -7.36
N ILE A 497 39.27 16.84 -7.08
CA ILE A 497 40.02 17.11 -5.85
C ILE A 497 41.11 18.14 -6.18
N VAL A 498 41.10 19.25 -5.45
CA VAL A 498 42.16 20.27 -5.44
C VAL A 498 43.41 19.67 -4.79
N GLN A 499 44.55 19.67 -5.49
CA GLN A 499 45.87 19.44 -4.93
C GLN A 499 46.81 20.60 -5.27
N THR A 500 47.40 21.18 -4.23
CA THR A 500 48.52 22.11 -4.27
C THR A 500 49.84 21.32 -4.30
N ALA A 501 50.76 21.69 -5.20
CA ALA A 501 52.12 21.17 -5.28
C ALA A 501 53.00 21.62 -4.09
N PRO A 502 54.10 20.90 -3.80
CA PRO A 502 55.39 21.47 -4.20
C PRO A 502 56.38 20.47 -4.82
N SER A 503 57.29 21.07 -5.57
CA SER A 503 58.44 20.56 -6.31
C SER A 503 59.53 19.94 -5.42
N GLY A 504 60.09 18.83 -5.89
CA GLY A 504 61.36 18.27 -5.41
C GLY A 504 61.86 17.22 -6.40
N GLU A 505 62.87 17.57 -7.19
CA GLU A 505 63.59 16.69 -8.12
C GLU A 505 64.59 15.80 -7.36
N ALA A 506 64.62 14.51 -7.71
CA ALA A 506 65.72 13.58 -7.42
C ALA A 506 65.68 12.42 -8.46
N PRO A 507 66.82 11.74 -8.72
CA PRO A 507 67.23 11.33 -10.06
C PRO A 507 66.78 9.93 -10.49
N MET A 508 66.77 9.74 -11.82
CA MET A 508 66.49 8.50 -12.55
C MET A 508 67.52 7.39 -12.25
N GLU A 509 67.01 6.19 -11.99
CA GLU A 509 67.72 4.90 -12.12
C GLU A 509 67.23 4.14 -13.38
N PRO A 510 68.05 3.21 -13.94
CA PRO A 510 67.90 2.75 -15.31
C PRO A 510 66.82 1.67 -15.50
N ALA A 511 66.30 1.63 -16.72
CA ALA A 511 65.20 0.81 -17.20
C ALA A 511 65.44 -0.70 -17.01
N GLY A 512 64.61 -1.31 -16.16
CA GLY A 512 64.34 -2.75 -16.17
C GLY A 512 63.37 -3.10 -17.32
N GLN A 513 63.69 -4.19 -18.00
CA GLN A 513 62.98 -4.78 -19.14
C GLN A 513 61.51 -5.06 -18.78
N LEU A 514 60.58 -4.37 -19.45
CA LEU A 514 59.13 -4.58 -19.33
C LEU A 514 58.72 -5.76 -20.23
N ASP A 515 58.22 -6.83 -19.61
CA ASP A 515 57.45 -7.86 -20.31
C ASP A 515 56.18 -7.22 -20.88
N LEU A 516 56.05 -7.22 -22.21
CA LEU A 516 54.83 -6.80 -22.89
C LEU A 516 53.70 -7.81 -22.62
N PRO A 517 52.48 -7.36 -22.30
CA PRO A 517 51.32 -8.25 -22.22
C PRO A 517 51.02 -8.87 -23.59
N PRO A 518 50.48 -10.11 -23.62
CA PRO A 518 50.13 -10.77 -24.88
C PRO A 518 49.06 -10.00 -25.66
N ASP A 519 49.16 -10.11 -26.98
CA ASP A 519 48.28 -9.48 -27.97
C ASP A 519 46.79 -9.81 -27.70
N PRO A 520 45.92 -8.81 -27.49
CA PRO A 520 44.49 -9.02 -27.23
C PRO A 520 43.70 -9.58 -28.43
N TRP A 521 44.34 -9.81 -29.58
CA TRP A 521 43.70 -10.30 -30.81
C TRP A 521 44.03 -11.75 -31.16
N GLN A 522 44.49 -12.57 -30.21
CA GLN A 522 44.52 -14.03 -30.43
C GLN A 522 43.10 -14.59 -30.47
N GLU A 523 42.67 -15.02 -31.66
CA GLU A 523 41.41 -15.72 -31.90
C GLU A 523 41.24 -16.87 -30.90
N GLN A 524 40.21 -16.76 -30.05
CA GLN A 524 39.82 -17.86 -29.18
C GLN A 524 39.32 -19.03 -30.03
N PRO A 525 39.74 -20.28 -29.75
CA PRO A 525 39.21 -21.44 -30.45
C PRO A 525 37.69 -21.49 -30.27
N ALA A 526 36.98 -21.78 -31.36
CA ALA A 526 35.53 -21.88 -31.41
C ALA A 526 35.00 -22.66 -30.20
N GLY A 527 34.36 -21.93 -29.27
CA GLY A 527 33.81 -22.50 -28.06
C GLY A 527 32.78 -23.57 -28.42
N GLU A 528 32.77 -24.66 -27.64
CA GLU A 528 31.76 -25.71 -27.77
C GLU A 528 30.35 -25.10 -27.81
N PRO A 529 29.46 -25.62 -28.66
CA PRO A 529 28.10 -25.08 -28.81
C PRO A 529 27.43 -25.04 -27.44
N VAL A 530 27.16 -23.81 -26.98
CA VAL A 530 26.47 -23.57 -25.72
C VAL A 530 25.11 -24.26 -25.83
N SER A 531 24.91 -25.30 -25.02
CA SER A 531 23.63 -26.01 -24.99
C SER A 531 22.51 -24.99 -24.75
N PRO A 532 21.40 -25.06 -25.50
CA PRO A 532 20.32 -24.10 -25.37
C PRO A 532 19.87 -24.04 -23.90
N PRO A 533 19.70 -22.84 -23.33
CA PRO A 533 19.34 -22.70 -21.93
C PRO A 533 18.05 -23.47 -21.65
N ALA A 534 18.08 -24.31 -20.63
CA ALA A 534 16.92 -25.10 -20.24
C ALA A 534 15.67 -24.21 -20.10
N PRO A 535 14.48 -24.67 -20.53
CA PRO A 535 13.27 -23.86 -20.50
C PRO A 535 13.03 -23.34 -19.07
N ARG A 536 12.99 -22.01 -18.95
CA ARG A 536 12.82 -21.33 -17.66
C ARG A 536 11.44 -21.68 -17.10
N LYS A 537 11.39 -22.17 -15.86
CA LYS A 537 10.11 -22.46 -15.17
C LYS A 537 9.30 -21.17 -15.06
N PRO A 538 7.96 -21.25 -15.16
CA PRO A 538 7.12 -20.10 -14.89
C PRO A 538 7.42 -19.61 -13.46
N PRO A 539 7.34 -18.30 -13.26
CA PRO A 539 7.63 -17.68 -11.98
C PRO A 539 6.64 -18.15 -10.91
N SER A 540 7.09 -18.14 -9.67
CA SER A 540 6.30 -18.64 -8.54
C SER A 540 5.13 -17.72 -8.20
N GLU A 541 3.94 -18.30 -8.05
CA GLU A 541 2.79 -17.63 -7.42
C GLU A 541 3.14 -17.14 -6.00
N LEU A 542 2.71 -15.93 -5.65
CA LEU A 542 2.92 -15.30 -4.35
C LEU A 542 1.82 -15.70 -3.35
N ASN A 543 1.81 -16.97 -2.95
CA ASN A 543 0.82 -17.57 -2.04
C ASN A 543 0.75 -16.95 -0.64
N GLY A 544 1.81 -16.28 -0.21
CA GLY A 544 1.86 -15.57 1.07
C GLY A 544 1.12 -14.23 1.09
N LEU A 545 0.52 -13.80 -0.03
CA LEU A 545 -0.14 -12.49 -0.17
C LEU A 545 0.81 -11.34 0.28
N PRO A 546 2.00 -11.20 -0.33
CA PRO A 546 2.99 -10.25 0.14
C PRO A 546 2.59 -8.80 -0.15
N LEU A 547 2.92 -7.92 0.80
CA LEU A 547 3.27 -6.54 0.44
C LEU A 547 4.67 -6.58 -0.17
N VAL A 548 4.87 -5.96 -1.32
CA VAL A 548 6.18 -5.84 -1.97
C VAL A 548 6.71 -4.42 -1.79
N ILE A 549 7.97 -4.30 -1.39
CA ILE A 549 8.72 -3.04 -1.36
C ILE A 549 9.81 -3.12 -2.41
N LEU A 550 9.72 -2.26 -3.42
CA LEU A 550 10.73 -2.11 -4.45
C LEU A 550 11.51 -0.83 -4.21
N GLN A 551 12.74 -0.98 -3.75
CA GLN A 551 13.73 0.08 -3.70
C GLN A 551 14.60 -0.05 -4.95
N SER A 552 14.12 0.50 -6.05
CA SER A 552 14.91 0.82 -7.24
C SER A 552 14.36 2.09 -7.87
N CYS A 553 15.07 2.64 -8.87
CA CYS A 553 14.59 3.77 -9.65
C CYS A 553 13.30 3.40 -10.40
N HIS A 554 12.33 4.32 -10.46
CA HIS A 554 11.10 4.21 -11.25
C HIS A 554 10.26 2.93 -11.04
N SER A 555 10.46 2.22 -9.92
CA SER A 555 9.90 0.88 -9.66
C SER A 555 8.37 0.80 -9.53
N LEU A 556 7.65 1.88 -9.81
CA LEU A 556 6.19 1.92 -9.82
C LEU A 556 5.65 2.19 -11.23
N ASP A 557 6.47 1.96 -12.27
CA ASP A 557 6.05 1.88 -13.65
C ASP A 557 5.43 0.49 -13.97
N GLY A 558 4.48 0.48 -14.91
CA GLY A 558 3.32 -0.43 -14.89
C GLY A 558 3.60 -1.93 -14.92
N ILE A 559 4.61 -2.40 -15.67
CA ILE A 559 4.79 -3.83 -15.96
C ILE A 559 5.06 -4.63 -14.68
N VAL A 560 6.00 -4.17 -13.85
CA VAL A 560 6.35 -4.89 -12.61
C VAL A 560 5.18 -4.86 -11.64
N ALA A 561 4.47 -3.74 -11.56
CA ALA A 561 3.35 -3.62 -10.66
C ALA A 561 2.20 -4.56 -11.05
N GLU A 562 1.90 -4.66 -12.34
CA GLU A 562 0.95 -5.63 -12.88
C GLU A 562 1.39 -7.07 -12.59
N GLN A 563 2.67 -7.39 -12.77
CA GLN A 563 3.24 -8.71 -12.45
C GLN A 563 3.13 -9.06 -10.96
N VAL A 564 3.40 -8.10 -10.07
CA VAL A 564 3.24 -8.29 -8.62
C VAL A 564 1.79 -8.65 -8.29
N PHE A 565 0.82 -7.91 -8.82
CA PHE A 565 -0.59 -8.18 -8.55
C PHE A 565 -1.10 -9.46 -9.24
N SER A 566 -0.70 -9.74 -10.48
CA SER A 566 -1.12 -10.93 -11.19
C SER A 566 -0.69 -12.21 -10.48
N ARG A 567 0.46 -12.16 -9.80
CA ARG A 567 1.01 -13.28 -9.01
C ARG A 567 0.47 -13.37 -7.58
N GLY A 568 -0.41 -12.47 -7.14
CA GLY A 568 -1.03 -12.55 -5.80
C GLY A 568 -0.52 -11.53 -4.79
N GLY A 569 0.28 -10.53 -5.19
CA GLY A 569 0.62 -9.40 -4.35
C GLY A 569 -0.61 -8.65 -3.86
N VAL A 570 -0.54 -8.08 -2.65
CA VAL A 570 -1.64 -7.30 -2.04
C VAL A 570 -1.37 -5.81 -1.99
N GLY A 571 -0.15 -5.42 -2.33
CA GLY A 571 0.27 -4.04 -2.36
C GLY A 571 1.71 -3.92 -2.81
N LEU A 572 2.04 -2.75 -3.32
CA LEU A 572 3.34 -2.39 -3.83
C LEU A 572 3.74 -1.01 -3.32
N LEU A 573 4.90 -0.93 -2.68
CA LEU A 573 5.57 0.32 -2.36
C LEU A 573 6.75 0.48 -3.33
N GLY A 574 6.73 1.53 -4.15
CA GLY A 574 7.75 1.78 -5.16
C GLY A 574 8.08 3.26 -5.28
N SER A 575 9.20 3.56 -5.95
CA SER A 575 9.60 4.93 -6.23
C SER A 575 9.17 5.37 -7.63
N VAL A 576 8.81 6.64 -7.79
CA VAL A 576 8.46 7.24 -9.10
C VAL A 576 9.57 8.09 -9.71
N THR A 577 10.75 8.11 -9.09
CA THR A 577 11.90 8.89 -9.55
C THR A 577 13.19 8.10 -9.38
N ASN A 578 14.31 8.63 -9.86
CA ASN A 578 15.63 8.13 -9.50
C ASN A 578 15.93 8.28 -8.01
N VAL A 579 16.25 7.16 -7.36
CA VAL A 579 16.56 7.08 -5.92
C VAL A 579 17.94 6.44 -5.73
N HIS A 580 18.85 7.16 -5.09
CA HIS A 580 20.15 6.60 -4.71
C HIS A 580 19.97 5.48 -3.68
N SER A 581 20.72 4.39 -3.85
CA SER A 581 20.72 3.21 -2.97
C SER A 581 20.80 3.58 -1.48
N ALA A 582 21.67 4.51 -1.10
CA ALA A 582 21.82 4.92 0.29
C ALA A 582 20.54 5.52 0.89
N SER A 583 19.84 6.37 0.15
CA SER A 583 18.61 7.00 0.61
C SER A 583 17.41 6.06 0.49
N GLY A 584 17.33 5.29 -0.60
CA GLY A 584 16.27 4.31 -0.82
C GLY A 584 16.23 3.24 0.26
N SER A 585 17.35 2.56 0.53
CA SER A 585 17.40 1.52 1.58
C SER A 585 17.13 2.10 2.97
N SER A 586 17.57 3.33 3.21
CA SER A 586 17.28 4.04 4.46
C SER A 586 15.79 4.37 4.61
N PHE A 587 15.10 4.66 3.51
CA PHE A 587 13.65 4.85 3.46
C PHE A 587 12.91 3.53 3.74
N ALA A 588 13.29 2.46 3.05
CA ALA A 588 12.73 1.12 3.26
C ALA A 588 12.93 0.64 4.70
N LYS A 589 14.10 0.91 5.31
CA LYS A 589 14.33 0.67 6.74
C LYS A 589 13.38 1.49 7.61
N ALA A 590 13.27 2.80 7.39
CA ALA A 590 12.41 3.66 8.21
C ALA A 590 10.93 3.24 8.13
N TYR A 591 10.50 2.80 6.97
CA TYR A 591 9.20 2.18 6.73
C TYR A 591 9.01 0.90 7.56
N CYS A 592 9.96 -0.04 7.47
CA CYS A 592 9.92 -1.29 8.22
C CYS A 592 9.95 -1.07 9.75
N ASP A 593 10.76 -0.13 10.23
CA ASP A 593 10.83 0.22 11.65
C ASP A 593 9.48 0.76 12.17
N ALA A 594 8.73 1.51 11.34
CA ALA A 594 7.39 1.98 11.71
C ALA A 594 6.41 0.81 11.91
N ILE A 595 6.46 -0.18 11.02
CA ILE A 595 5.66 -1.41 11.13
C ILE A 595 6.05 -2.18 12.41
N LEU A 596 7.34 -2.42 12.62
CA LEU A 596 7.85 -3.24 13.73
C LEU A 596 7.62 -2.58 15.09
N TYR A 597 8.04 -1.32 15.25
CA TYR A 597 8.10 -0.67 16.56
C TYR A 597 6.85 0.12 16.94
N ARG A 598 6.05 0.54 15.95
CA ARG A 598 4.82 1.32 16.19
C ARG A 598 3.55 0.56 15.82
N GLY A 599 3.66 -0.64 15.26
CA GLY A 599 2.50 -1.37 14.75
C GLY A 599 1.72 -0.55 13.72
N ALA A 600 2.43 0.24 12.91
CA ALA A 600 1.83 1.13 11.92
C ALA A 600 1.12 0.33 10.82
N SER A 601 0.03 0.88 10.28
CA SER A 601 -0.47 0.44 8.97
C SER A 601 0.55 0.76 7.86
N VAL A 602 0.39 0.17 6.68
CA VAL A 602 1.30 0.43 5.54
C VAL A 602 1.33 1.90 5.12
N GLY A 603 0.19 2.60 5.21
CA GLY A 603 0.10 4.03 4.93
C GLY A 603 0.79 4.85 6.02
N GLU A 604 0.55 4.55 7.29
CA GLU A 604 1.22 5.22 8.40
C GLU A 604 2.74 5.02 8.36
N ALA A 605 3.21 3.83 7.98
CA ALA A 605 4.62 3.52 7.80
C ALA A 605 5.23 4.36 6.66
N LEU A 606 4.50 4.53 5.55
CA LEU A 606 4.90 5.41 4.45
C LEU A 606 5.02 6.87 4.91
N ARG A 607 4.01 7.39 5.61
CA ARG A 607 4.04 8.74 6.17
C ARG A 607 5.22 8.94 7.11
N ASP A 608 5.47 7.98 8.00
CA ASP A 608 6.56 8.06 8.97
C ASP A 608 7.94 8.03 8.28
N ALA A 609 8.13 7.20 7.24
CA ALA A 609 9.36 7.17 6.44
C ALA A 609 9.57 8.49 5.68
N ARG A 610 8.51 9.06 5.11
CA ARG A 610 8.52 10.41 4.51
C ARG A 610 8.92 11.47 5.53
N ASN A 611 8.30 11.48 6.71
CA ASN A 611 8.61 12.46 7.76
C ASN A 611 10.02 12.30 8.34
N TYR A 612 10.59 11.10 8.33
CA TYR A 612 12.01 10.88 8.62
C TYR A 612 12.90 11.64 7.63
N PHE A 613 12.65 11.49 6.32
CA PHE A 613 13.41 12.20 5.28
C PHE A 613 13.16 13.71 5.27
N LEU A 614 11.94 14.17 5.53
CA LEU A 614 11.64 15.60 5.68
C LEU A 614 12.42 16.20 6.88
N CYS A 615 12.47 15.50 8.02
CA CYS A 615 13.30 15.93 9.15
C CYS A 615 14.79 15.95 8.79
N LEU A 616 15.26 14.97 8.01
CA LEU A 616 16.65 14.90 7.58
C LEU A 616 17.00 16.02 6.60
N ALA A 617 16.12 16.36 5.66
CA ALA A 617 16.29 17.48 4.75
C ALA A 617 16.41 18.79 5.55
N ARG A 618 15.53 18.99 6.54
CA ARG A 618 15.60 20.14 7.45
C ARG A 618 16.90 20.17 8.27
N LEU A 619 17.34 19.04 8.81
CA LEU A 619 18.60 18.95 9.54
C LEU A 619 19.80 19.29 8.64
N LYS A 620 19.81 18.80 7.40
CA LYS A 620 20.84 19.13 6.41
C LYS A 620 20.85 20.61 6.08
N ALA A 621 19.68 21.22 5.86
CA ALA A 621 19.55 22.66 5.63
C ALA A 621 20.10 23.48 6.82
N HIS A 622 19.73 23.14 8.06
CA HIS A 622 20.27 23.79 9.26
C HIS A 622 21.80 23.65 9.42
N ARG A 623 22.40 22.66 8.77
CA ARG A 623 23.85 22.40 8.78
C ARG A 623 24.55 22.95 7.53
N GLY A 624 23.85 23.63 6.62
CA GLY A 624 24.41 24.16 5.37
C GLY A 624 24.86 23.10 4.37
N HIS A 625 24.29 21.90 4.41
CA HIS A 625 24.63 20.84 3.44
C HIS A 625 23.95 21.13 2.10
N LYS A 626 24.69 21.01 0.99
CA LYS A 626 24.19 21.23 -0.40
C LYS A 626 23.34 20.10 -0.97
N GLU A 627 23.28 18.96 -0.27
CA GLU A 627 22.63 17.73 -0.72
C GLU A 627 21.27 17.50 -0.02
N GLN A 628 20.61 18.59 0.39
CA GLN A 628 19.29 18.61 1.01
C GLN A 628 18.18 18.31 0.01
N ALA A 629 18.28 18.82 -1.22
CA ALA A 629 17.29 18.59 -2.27
C ALA A 629 17.13 17.11 -2.63
N LYS A 630 18.25 16.36 -2.72
CA LYS A 630 18.22 14.90 -2.95
C LYS A 630 17.49 14.14 -1.83
N VAL A 631 17.62 14.58 -0.58
CA VAL A 631 16.92 13.98 0.56
C VAL A 631 15.45 14.33 0.54
N TYR A 632 15.13 15.58 0.23
CA TYR A 632 13.76 16.06 0.11
C TYR A 632 13.01 15.31 -0.99
N ARG A 633 13.63 15.14 -2.17
CA ARG A 633 13.10 14.32 -3.28
C ARG A 633 12.71 12.93 -2.82
N VAL A 634 13.62 12.21 -2.14
CA VAL A 634 13.36 10.84 -1.66
C VAL A 634 12.17 10.76 -0.71
N ALA A 635 11.92 11.80 0.11
CA ALA A 635 10.73 11.85 0.96
C ALA A 635 9.43 11.78 0.14
N LEU A 636 9.45 12.31 -1.08
CA LEU A 636 8.29 12.47 -1.96
C LEU A 636 8.21 11.38 -3.04
N SER A 637 9.31 10.70 -3.35
CA SER A 637 9.41 9.74 -4.44
C SER A 637 8.62 8.44 -4.25
N PHE A 638 8.35 8.00 -3.02
CA PHE A 638 7.70 6.71 -2.78
C PHE A 638 6.18 6.83 -2.69
N ARG A 639 5.47 5.94 -3.40
CA ARG A 639 4.01 5.81 -3.35
C ARG A 639 3.61 4.37 -3.03
N LEU A 640 2.39 4.23 -2.51
CA LEU A 640 1.78 2.94 -2.17
C LEU A 640 0.60 2.67 -3.11
N TRP A 641 0.70 1.59 -3.89
CA TRP A 641 -0.44 0.96 -4.54
C TRP A 641 -0.95 -0.17 -3.64
N GLY A 642 -2.13 0.01 -3.05
CA GLY A 642 -2.74 -0.89 -2.08
C GLY A 642 -3.52 -0.12 -1.01
N ASP A 643 -4.17 -0.88 -0.12
CA ASP A 643 -4.93 -0.33 0.99
C ASP A 643 -3.99 0.25 2.08
N PRO A 644 -4.02 1.58 2.36
CA PRO A 644 -3.15 2.19 3.35
C PRO A 644 -3.42 1.73 4.79
N GLU A 645 -4.60 1.18 5.09
CA GLU A 645 -4.93 0.66 6.42
C GLU A 645 -4.50 -0.79 6.63
N MET A 646 -3.95 -1.44 5.60
CA MET A 646 -3.46 -2.81 5.72
C MET A 646 -2.35 -2.93 6.76
N ARG A 647 -2.42 -3.99 7.58
CA ARG A 647 -1.37 -4.34 8.55
C ARG A 647 -0.49 -5.47 8.02
N VAL A 648 0.80 -5.19 7.84
CA VAL A 648 1.77 -6.19 7.35
C VAL A 648 2.05 -7.28 8.38
N LEU A 649 2.07 -6.94 9.66
CA LEU A 649 2.32 -7.87 10.76
C LEU A 649 1.06 -7.97 11.64
N PRO A 650 0.83 -9.12 12.30
CA PRO A 650 -0.28 -9.25 13.24
C PRO A 650 -0.15 -8.22 14.37
N PRO A 651 -1.26 -7.74 14.95
CA PRO A 651 -1.25 -6.74 16.03
C PRO A 651 -0.44 -7.15 17.27
N ARG A 652 -0.21 -8.46 17.45
CA ARG A 652 0.58 -9.07 18.52
C ARG A 652 1.92 -9.61 18.01
N ALA A 653 2.63 -8.85 17.18
CA ALA A 653 4.03 -9.16 16.95
C ALA A 653 4.75 -9.26 18.30
N ASP A 654 5.71 -10.19 18.41
CA ASP A 654 6.45 -10.42 19.65
C ASP A 654 7.08 -9.11 20.15
N ARG A 655 7.23 -8.98 21.47
CA ARG A 655 8.03 -7.87 22.00
C ARG A 655 9.47 -8.02 21.50
N PRO A 656 10.13 -6.91 21.11
CA PRO A 656 11.50 -6.99 20.63
C PRO A 656 12.43 -7.53 21.73
N VAL A 657 13.30 -8.47 21.37
CA VAL A 657 14.27 -9.10 22.28
C VAL A 657 15.21 -8.06 22.89
N ARG A 658 15.67 -7.11 22.07
CA ARG A 658 16.45 -5.95 22.50
C ARG A 658 15.54 -4.72 22.51
N ARG A 659 15.57 -3.97 23.61
CA ARG A 659 14.80 -2.72 23.76
C ARG A 659 15.26 -1.70 22.70
N PRO A 660 14.34 -0.96 22.06
CA PRO A 660 14.70 0.09 21.13
C PRO A 660 15.17 1.37 21.83
N VAL A 661 15.77 2.30 21.07
CA VAL A 661 15.89 3.69 21.49
C VAL A 661 14.49 4.27 21.69
N ARG A 662 14.28 5.05 22.75
CA ARG A 662 12.98 5.63 23.09
C ARG A 662 13.09 7.13 23.30
N ALA A 663 12.01 7.83 23.02
CA ALA A 663 11.87 9.23 23.36
C ALA A 663 10.50 9.52 23.99
N ARG A 664 10.46 10.55 24.83
CA ARG A 664 9.24 11.10 25.42
C ARG A 664 9.40 12.59 25.67
N PHE A 665 8.30 13.32 25.75
CA PHE A 665 8.33 14.67 26.31
C PHE A 665 8.78 14.60 27.78
N ALA A 666 9.73 15.45 28.14
CA ALA A 666 10.20 15.63 29.51
C ALA A 666 9.37 16.74 30.21
N LYS A 667 9.69 17.04 31.48
CA LYS A 667 9.12 18.21 32.14
C LYS A 667 9.58 19.50 31.43
N GLY A 668 8.63 20.33 31.02
CA GLY A 668 8.89 21.56 30.26
C GLY A 668 9.06 21.33 28.74
N PRO A 669 9.57 22.33 28.00
CA PRO A 669 9.71 22.27 26.55
C PRO A 669 10.94 21.44 26.13
N ALA A 670 10.93 20.15 26.46
CA ALA A 670 12.05 19.26 26.23
C ALA A 670 11.63 17.82 25.85
N ILE A 671 12.53 17.11 25.18
CA ILE A 671 12.42 15.70 24.83
C ILE A 671 13.57 14.95 25.50
N SER A 672 13.24 13.90 26.24
CA SER A 672 14.23 12.95 26.78
C SER A 672 14.33 11.77 25.83
N ILE A 673 15.55 11.41 25.45
CA ILE A 673 15.91 10.26 24.63
C ILE A 673 16.74 9.30 25.48
N ALA A 674 16.34 8.03 25.53
CA ALA A 674 17.04 6.97 26.25
C ALA A 674 17.54 5.90 25.27
N THR A 675 18.84 5.61 25.34
CA THR A 675 19.47 4.52 24.58
C THR A 675 19.49 3.21 25.38
N PRO A 676 19.30 2.04 24.73
CA PRO A 676 19.34 0.75 25.41
C PRO A 676 20.78 0.28 25.66
N GLN A 677 20.93 -0.79 26.45
CA GLN A 677 22.24 -1.40 26.74
C GLN A 677 22.88 -2.05 25.52
N ARG A 678 22.06 -2.81 24.77
CA ARG A 678 22.54 -3.76 23.77
C ARG A 678 22.22 -3.22 22.39
N ARG A 679 23.25 -3.16 21.55
CA ARG A 679 23.14 -2.92 20.12
C ARG A 679 22.68 -4.19 19.40
N LEU A 680 22.20 -4.01 18.17
CA LEU A 680 22.04 -5.11 17.23
C LEU A 680 23.42 -5.70 16.84
N PRO A 681 23.47 -6.92 16.28
CA PRO A 681 24.70 -7.46 15.73
C PRO A 681 25.22 -6.55 14.62
N GLU A 682 26.55 -6.47 14.47
CA GLU A 682 27.16 -5.66 13.41
C GLU A 682 26.77 -6.23 12.04
N ALA A 683 26.22 -5.37 11.18
CA ALA A 683 26.10 -5.64 9.76
C ALA A 683 27.36 -5.16 9.06
N ARG A 684 27.93 -6.00 8.18
CA ARG A 684 29.16 -5.72 7.46
C ARG A 684 29.05 -6.16 6.00
N THR A 685 29.65 -5.37 5.13
CA THR A 685 29.96 -5.67 3.73
C THR A 685 31.43 -5.34 3.46
N ALA A 686 31.88 -5.52 2.21
CA ALA A 686 33.24 -5.14 1.82
C ALA A 686 33.54 -3.64 2.04
N LYS A 687 32.56 -2.75 1.83
CA LYS A 687 32.75 -1.29 1.90
C LYS A 687 32.18 -0.65 3.16
N TYR A 688 31.22 -1.27 3.85
CA TYR A 688 30.51 -0.62 4.95
C TYR A 688 30.33 -1.50 6.18
N THR A 689 30.21 -0.85 7.33
CA THR A 689 29.84 -1.48 8.61
C THR A 689 28.76 -0.66 9.30
N ALA A 690 27.83 -1.31 9.97
CA ALA A 690 26.79 -0.67 10.76
C ALA A 690 26.57 -1.44 12.07
N ARG A 691 26.72 -0.73 13.19
CA ARG A 691 26.49 -1.28 14.54
C ARG A 691 25.63 -0.31 15.31
N ILE A 692 24.33 -0.53 15.35
CA ILE A 692 23.34 0.45 15.82
C ILE A 692 22.47 -0.11 16.96
N TYR A 693 21.79 0.77 17.69
CA TYR A 693 20.74 0.35 18.61
C TYR A 693 19.44 0.01 17.85
N PRO A 694 18.60 -0.89 18.38
CA PRO A 694 17.32 -1.20 17.74
C PRO A 694 16.45 0.06 17.58
N ALA A 695 15.72 0.17 16.47
CA ALA A 695 14.97 1.34 16.03
C ALA A 695 15.81 2.60 15.72
N SER A 696 17.12 2.45 15.52
CA SER A 696 17.95 3.54 14.97
C SER A 696 17.90 3.52 13.44
N HIS A 697 18.05 4.68 12.83
CA HIS A 697 18.03 4.87 11.38
C HIS A 697 19.42 5.24 10.85
N VAL A 698 19.59 5.18 9.54
CA VAL A 698 20.79 5.60 8.80
C VAL A 698 20.34 6.42 7.59
N ALA A 699 21.22 7.26 7.01
CA ALA A 699 20.90 8.01 5.77
C ALA A 699 22.15 8.50 5.04
N GLY A 700 23.03 7.56 4.66
CA GLY A 700 24.21 7.88 3.86
C GLY A 700 25.34 8.63 4.59
N ILE A 701 25.16 9.01 5.85
CA ILE A 701 26.23 9.64 6.65
C ILE A 701 27.21 8.56 7.11
N VAL A 702 28.47 8.68 6.68
CA VAL A 702 29.51 7.69 6.97
C VAL A 702 30.75 8.32 7.61
N LYS A 703 31.44 7.55 8.45
CA LYS A 703 32.78 7.90 8.96
C LYS A 703 33.80 6.87 8.46
N ARG A 704 34.98 7.34 8.04
CA ARG A 704 36.10 6.43 7.76
C ARG A 704 36.53 5.72 9.05
N VAL A 705 36.80 4.43 8.97
CA VAL A 705 37.36 3.67 10.08
C VAL A 705 38.89 3.70 9.94
N LYS A 706 39.61 4.10 10.99
CA LYS A 706 41.08 4.20 10.95
C LYS A 706 41.68 2.85 10.55
N ASN A 707 42.59 2.86 9.59
CA ASN A 707 43.31 1.69 9.08
C ASN A 707 42.41 0.56 8.54
N LYS A 708 41.20 0.88 8.07
CA LYS A 708 40.31 -0.08 7.42
C LYS A 708 39.73 0.49 6.13
N PRO A 709 39.54 -0.34 5.09
CA PRO A 709 38.91 0.10 3.85
C PRO A 709 37.41 0.41 4.05
N GLN A 710 36.80 -0.13 5.11
CA GLN A 710 35.38 0.06 5.37
C GLN A 710 35.05 1.44 5.96
N ARG A 711 33.86 1.94 5.61
CA ARG A 711 33.25 3.12 6.22
C ARG A 711 32.14 2.70 7.18
N ARG A 712 32.05 3.35 8.33
CA ARG A 712 30.99 3.10 9.31
C ARG A 712 29.77 3.96 9.02
N LEU A 713 28.61 3.35 8.87
CA LEU A 713 27.32 4.03 8.80
C LEU A 713 27.00 4.65 10.15
N MET A 714 26.69 5.94 10.17
CA MET A 714 26.39 6.67 11.40
C MET A 714 24.90 6.62 11.71
N PRO A 715 24.50 6.23 12.93
CA PRO A 715 23.09 6.13 13.30
C PRO A 715 22.46 7.49 13.60
N MET A 716 21.15 7.54 13.44
CA MET A 716 20.26 8.64 13.80
C MET A 716 19.05 8.08 14.54
N TYR A 717 18.42 8.89 15.39
CA TYR A 717 17.23 8.51 16.13
C TYR A 717 16.03 9.32 15.62
N PHE A 718 14.99 8.63 15.20
CA PHE A 718 13.77 9.25 14.70
C PHE A 718 12.55 8.80 15.51
N PHE A 719 11.70 9.75 15.86
CA PHE A 719 10.55 9.52 16.73
C PHE A 719 9.31 10.21 16.19
N ARG A 720 8.17 9.53 16.30
CA ARG A 720 6.83 10.10 16.20
C ARG A 720 6.25 10.18 17.60
N LEU A 721 6.11 11.39 18.14
CA LEU A 721 5.59 11.64 19.49
C LEU A 721 4.20 12.27 19.39
N THR A 722 3.25 11.83 20.23
CA THR A 722 1.96 12.50 20.35
C THR A 722 2.17 13.93 20.83
N ARG A 723 1.61 14.92 20.13
CA ARG A 723 1.77 16.33 20.47
C ARG A 723 1.03 16.64 21.79
N PRO A 724 1.71 17.15 22.83
CA PRO A 724 1.06 17.57 24.05
C PRO A 724 0.37 18.93 23.84
N GLU A 725 -0.66 19.22 24.63
CA GLU A 725 -1.47 20.45 24.48
C GLU A 725 -0.66 21.74 24.62
N TRP A 726 0.39 21.74 25.45
CA TRP A 726 1.26 22.90 25.64
C TRP A 726 2.19 23.20 24.45
N PHE A 727 2.36 22.25 23.52
CA PHE A 727 3.33 22.39 22.43
C PHE A 727 2.79 23.28 21.31
N ASP A 728 3.40 24.45 21.15
CA ASP A 728 3.14 25.38 20.07
C ASP A 728 4.33 25.43 19.10
N ALA A 729 4.09 24.94 17.88
CA ALA A 729 5.09 24.90 16.81
C ALA A 729 5.54 26.30 16.35
N HIS A 730 4.76 27.36 16.61
CA HIS A 730 5.15 28.73 16.26
C HIS A 730 6.17 29.32 17.24
N ARG A 731 6.15 28.85 18.50
CA ARG A 731 7.05 29.30 19.58
C ARG A 731 8.33 28.49 19.66
N CYS A 732 8.32 27.27 19.11
CA CYS A 732 9.48 26.40 19.06
C CYS A 732 10.06 26.48 17.64
N LYS A 733 11.27 26.99 17.46
CA LYS A 733 11.93 27.02 16.14
C LYS A 733 13.12 26.09 16.07
N ILE A 734 13.79 25.88 17.19
CA ILE A 734 15.05 25.17 17.29
C ILE A 734 14.90 24.01 18.28
N LEU A 735 15.53 22.87 17.99
CA LEU A 735 15.67 21.76 18.93
C LEU A 735 17.16 21.47 19.07
N ARG A 736 17.70 21.60 20.29
CA ARG A 736 19.14 21.41 20.56
C ARG A 736 19.36 20.65 21.86
N ARG A 737 20.42 19.86 21.91
CA ARG A 737 20.96 19.33 23.16
C ARG A 737 21.87 20.39 23.78
N THR A 738 21.83 20.53 25.11
CA THR A 738 22.82 21.35 25.82
C THR A 738 24.23 20.83 25.53
N GLY A 739 25.12 21.71 25.08
CA GLY A 739 26.51 21.40 24.75
C GLY A 739 26.77 21.03 23.28
N ASP A 740 25.75 20.86 22.44
CA ASP A 740 25.94 20.73 21.00
C ASP A 740 26.30 22.09 20.40
N THR A 741 27.44 22.17 19.70
CA THR A 741 27.87 23.40 18.97
C THR A 741 27.16 23.58 17.63
N ASP A 742 26.74 22.47 17.01
CA ASP A 742 26.10 22.45 15.69
C ASP A 742 24.63 22.03 15.78
N ALA A 743 23.86 22.29 14.71
CA ALA A 743 22.55 21.68 14.55
C ALA A 743 22.67 20.15 14.45
N ARG A 744 22.16 19.44 15.46
CA ARG A 744 22.12 17.97 15.53
C ARG A 744 20.72 17.39 15.62
N ALA A 745 19.71 18.24 15.78
CA ALA A 745 18.32 17.82 15.80
C ALA A 745 17.45 18.68 14.88
N ALA A 746 16.39 18.07 14.40
CA ALA A 746 15.33 18.74 13.66
C ALA A 746 13.99 18.17 14.12
N PHE A 747 12.93 18.96 13.96
CA PHE A 747 11.58 18.48 14.19
C PHE A 747 10.60 19.08 13.19
N LEU A 748 9.46 18.42 13.05
CA LEU A 748 8.31 18.83 12.25
C LEU A 748 7.01 18.53 13.02
N THR A 749 5.92 19.17 12.62
CA THR A 749 4.57 18.86 13.12
C THR A 749 3.62 18.63 11.97
N ASP A 750 2.64 17.74 12.14
CA ASP A 750 1.55 17.62 11.17
C ASP A 750 0.53 18.77 11.30
N SER A 751 -0.21 18.99 10.21
CA SER A 751 -1.24 20.02 10.10
C SER A 751 -2.48 19.74 10.95
N LEU A 752 -2.67 18.50 11.42
CA LEU A 752 -3.77 18.13 12.31
C LEU A 752 -3.42 18.30 13.79
N GLY A 753 -2.17 18.67 14.08
CA GLY A 753 -1.67 18.82 15.43
C GLY A 753 -1.71 17.52 16.25
N GLN A 754 -1.52 16.37 15.61
CA GLN A 754 -1.53 15.07 16.28
C GLN A 754 -0.14 14.68 16.77
N TYR A 755 0.90 14.97 15.99
CA TYR A 755 2.24 14.46 16.20
C TYR A 755 3.32 15.54 16.07
N VAL A 756 4.41 15.31 16.80
CA VAL A 756 5.71 15.95 16.62
C VAL A 756 6.69 14.88 16.16
N TYR A 757 7.29 15.10 15.00
CA TYR A 757 8.33 14.23 14.43
C TYR A 757 9.68 14.79 14.79
N VAL A 758 10.56 13.98 15.36
CA VAL A 758 11.87 14.43 15.87
C VAL A 758 12.95 13.55 15.31
N LEU A 759 13.99 14.17 14.77
CA LEU A 759 15.23 13.53 14.33
C LEU A 759 16.39 14.05 15.18
N TYR A 760 17.20 13.15 15.72
CA TYR A 760 18.43 13.47 16.44
C TYR A 760 19.62 12.67 15.88
N PHE A 761 20.70 13.39 15.57
CA PHE A 761 21.95 12.83 15.08
C PHE A 761 23.05 12.97 16.14
N PRO A 762 23.30 11.95 16.99
CA PRO A 762 24.22 12.07 18.13
C PRO A 762 25.68 12.29 17.73
N ALA A 763 26.43 13.02 18.57
CA ALA A 763 27.88 13.25 18.42
C ALA A 763 28.71 11.99 18.60
N LYS A 764 28.43 11.35 19.72
CA LYS A 764 28.92 10.08 20.18
C LYS A 764 27.69 9.34 20.68
N GLU A 765 27.68 8.04 20.52
CA GLU A 765 26.65 7.21 21.12
C GLU A 765 27.23 6.58 22.37
N ASN A 766 26.86 7.09 23.54
CA ASN A 766 27.22 6.42 24.79
C ASN A 766 26.16 5.36 25.12
N THR A 767 26.58 4.28 25.76
CA THR A 767 25.64 3.27 26.27
C THR A 767 24.95 3.84 27.50
N HIS A 768 23.63 3.63 27.64
CA HIS A 768 22.82 4.19 28.72
C HIS A 768 22.75 5.71 28.78
N GLU A 769 23.00 6.37 27.66
CA GLU A 769 22.87 7.81 27.60
C GLU A 769 21.41 8.23 27.66
N GLU A 770 21.10 9.13 28.59
CA GLU A 770 19.93 9.99 28.52
C GLU A 770 20.34 11.32 27.89
N ALA A 771 19.84 11.58 26.68
CA ALA A 771 20.00 12.87 26.04
C ALA A 771 18.73 13.70 26.23
N VAL A 772 18.87 14.97 26.63
CA VAL A 772 17.75 15.90 26.73
C VAL A 772 17.90 16.96 25.63
N LEU A 773 16.92 17.00 24.74
CA LEU A 773 16.78 18.03 23.71
C LEU A 773 15.80 19.09 24.20
N ARG A 774 16.16 20.36 24.10
CA ARG A 774 15.30 21.49 24.52
C ARG A 774 14.83 22.27 23.29
N PHE A 775 13.55 22.64 23.30
CA PHE A 775 13.00 23.56 22.31
C PHE A 775 13.43 24.99 22.66
N GLY A 776 13.98 25.68 21.67
CA GLY A 776 14.33 27.10 21.72
C GLY A 776 13.41 27.92 20.81
N ARG A 777 13.32 29.22 21.11
CA ARG A 777 12.66 30.22 20.26
C ARG A 777 13.44 30.50 19.00
#